data_AF-A0A0J7KMT5-F1
#
_entry.id   AF-A0A0J7KMT5-F1
#
_cell.length_a   1.000
_cell.length_b   1.000
_cell.length_c   1.000
_cell.angle_alpha   90.00
_cell.angle_beta   90.00
_cell.angle_gamma   90.00
#
_symmetry.space_group_name_H-M   'P 1'
#
loop_
_entity.id
_entity.type
_entity.pdbx_description
1 polymer ?
#
loop_
_entity_poly.entity_id
_entity_poly.type
_entity_poly.pdbx_seq_one_letter_code
_entity_poly.pdbx_strand_id
1 'polypeptide(L)'
;MHTTDFTKRLKIFTADDLPAAVFDEPVTVEIYAKNITWEIEELNGNLLLRGEECHFPNLTKISGSLSVDAANCSLPSLKTVEENFTLHCPAHLDQLKTVRGFFKCIIDFDFKSLETVGGSISLKKSNVTARNKRLVETRIVIPVKEQYDVKFLPQEGIFNIDIFGSDIIIPHNEIRGKINVYGKNVSFPYLEFLQGQISIECRDRNGHHFTHDFPVLKMITGHLKLDNTKVSFPELQEIKGNIQLGTGCYADFPLLENSGSISVNYNSGTRFPMLKNVDGNLQNQGETCHFISLEKVKGTYKTYNTIAPRLQEAGNLEMHTSIEFEHLKRINGKLTNAFRVNFKSLEYVNYYGDEKQNGSKLPALKEINFYLYQKEEHFEHLAKNIYFKVNDRMYLSKDKLIISGMPFNYVVHHQNYSIRKLVAILKLRHSSFQNFITREYERQWPQFDTPFFTKILERIEKLWNAVETLRLEELFESNDRNLRLFCFNYVGVGNLMNYLNAEKINEEEIDLHYNEYDHNGNKTQINKTNRYELYKIENRKLGINTWREADKYSYAVKCWCPSTKKEHWLWVEQQYSGNALIAIASTFRIHENIIPYIRCLKRQGDLLICELEKEVIPRGFPRALTVQEYFNLLEVET
;
A
#
# COMPACT_ATOMS: atom_id res chain seq x y z
N MET A 1 -0.24 -1.44 -10.01
CA MET A 1 -0.26 -2.70 -9.24
C MET A 1 0.83 -3.59 -9.82
N HIS A 2 1.97 -3.69 -9.13
CA HIS A 2 3.18 -4.33 -9.64
C HIS A 2 3.10 -5.85 -9.46
N THR A 3 3.08 -6.58 -10.57
CA THR A 3 3.26 -8.04 -10.62
C THR A 3 4.75 -8.36 -10.53
N THR A 4 5.18 -8.93 -9.40
CA THR A 4 6.53 -9.50 -9.24
C THR A 4 6.51 -10.97 -9.63
N ASP A 5 6.65 -11.24 -10.92
CA ASP A 5 7.26 -12.49 -11.39
C ASP A 5 8.77 -12.29 -11.38
N PHE A 6 9.51 -13.15 -10.67
CA PHE A 6 10.97 -13.06 -10.59
C PHE A 6 11.63 -13.64 -11.85
N THR A 7 11.32 -13.10 -13.02
CA THR A 7 12.23 -13.24 -14.16
C THR A 7 13.45 -12.38 -13.84
N LYS A 8 14.64 -13.00 -13.74
CA LYS A 8 15.90 -12.26 -13.50
C LYS A 8 15.99 -11.13 -14.52
N ARG A 9 16.13 -9.89 -14.05
CA ARG A 9 16.13 -8.71 -14.92
C ARG A 9 17.54 -8.16 -15.02
N LEU A 10 18.07 -8.10 -16.23
CA LEU A 10 19.37 -7.53 -16.54
C LEU A 10 19.17 -6.21 -17.28
N LYS A 11 19.84 -5.15 -16.82
CA LYS A 11 19.83 -3.84 -17.47
C LYS A 11 21.24 -3.55 -17.99
N ILE A 12 21.36 -3.29 -19.28
CA ILE A 12 22.62 -3.05 -19.99
C ILE A 12 22.73 -1.54 -20.25
N PHE A 13 23.66 -0.87 -19.57
CA PHE A 13 23.95 0.56 -19.76
C PHE A 13 25.24 0.78 -20.56
N THR A 14 26.09 -0.24 -20.64
CA THR A 14 27.35 -0.27 -21.39
C THR A 14 27.59 -1.65 -22.01
N ALA A 15 28.54 -1.78 -22.94
CA ALA A 15 28.89 -3.06 -23.53
C ALA A 15 29.47 -4.06 -22.51
N ASP A 16 30.11 -3.56 -21.44
CA ASP A 16 30.71 -4.38 -20.38
C ASP A 16 29.64 -5.09 -19.52
N ASP A 17 28.40 -4.60 -19.55
CA ASP A 17 27.27 -5.23 -18.84
C ASP A 17 26.76 -6.48 -19.59
N LEU A 18 27.18 -6.70 -20.84
CA LEU A 18 26.71 -7.81 -21.66
C LEU A 18 27.20 -9.15 -21.11
N PRO A 19 26.31 -10.15 -20.94
CA PRO A 19 26.71 -11.48 -20.52
C PRO A 19 27.54 -12.18 -21.60
N ALA A 20 28.61 -12.83 -21.17
CA ALA A 20 29.47 -13.64 -22.02
C ALA A 20 28.88 -15.03 -22.37
N ALA A 21 27.77 -15.45 -21.75
CA ALA A 21 27.17 -16.77 -21.91
C ALA A 21 25.63 -16.72 -22.05
N VAL A 22 25.07 -17.74 -22.73
CA VAL A 22 23.63 -17.99 -22.86
C VAL A 22 23.03 -18.33 -21.48
N PHE A 23 21.81 -17.88 -21.23
CA PHE A 23 21.13 -18.10 -19.94
C PHE A 23 20.41 -19.45 -19.91
N ASP A 24 20.70 -20.28 -18.90
CA ASP A 24 19.96 -21.53 -18.65
C ASP A 24 18.53 -21.28 -18.13
N GLU A 25 18.31 -20.15 -17.44
CA GLU A 25 17.02 -19.73 -16.90
C GLU A 25 16.41 -18.55 -17.71
N PRO A 26 15.07 -18.42 -17.77
CA PRO A 26 14.43 -17.29 -18.43
C PRO A 26 14.84 -15.93 -17.83
N VAL A 27 15.38 -15.04 -18.66
CA VAL A 27 15.85 -13.70 -18.26
C VAL A 27 15.07 -12.59 -18.95
N THR A 28 14.96 -11.40 -18.36
CA THR A 28 14.53 -10.18 -19.06
C THR A 28 15.72 -9.26 -19.24
N VAL A 29 16.15 -9.04 -20.48
CA VAL A 29 17.25 -8.14 -20.82
C VAL A 29 16.72 -6.82 -21.34
N GLU A 30 17.05 -5.72 -20.67
CA GLU A 30 16.73 -4.35 -21.08
C GLU A 30 18.01 -3.62 -21.49
N ILE A 31 18.15 -3.27 -22.77
CA ILE A 31 19.34 -2.58 -23.28
C ILE A 31 19.06 -1.09 -23.42
N TYR A 32 19.73 -0.28 -22.61
CA TYR A 32 19.69 1.19 -22.65
C TYR A 32 20.91 1.79 -23.37
N ALA A 33 22.01 1.04 -23.45
CA ALA A 33 23.22 1.42 -24.17
C ALA A 33 22.98 1.58 -25.68
N LYS A 34 23.59 2.60 -26.30
CA LYS A 34 23.60 2.77 -27.75
C LYS A 34 24.74 1.96 -28.39
N ASN A 35 24.61 1.62 -29.67
CA ASN A 35 25.67 0.97 -30.46
C ASN A 35 26.16 -0.39 -29.92
N ILE A 36 25.27 -1.12 -29.26
CA ILE A 36 25.59 -2.46 -28.76
C ILE A 36 25.59 -3.45 -29.90
N THR A 37 26.62 -4.28 -29.99
CA THR A 37 26.60 -5.49 -30.81
C THR A 37 26.64 -6.71 -29.91
N TRP A 38 25.68 -7.62 -30.05
CA TRP A 38 25.62 -8.83 -29.24
C TRP A 38 25.42 -10.08 -30.11
N GLU A 39 26.43 -10.94 -30.12
CA GLU A 39 26.51 -12.12 -30.99
C GLU A 39 25.90 -13.37 -30.34
N ILE A 40 24.63 -13.30 -29.96
CA ILE A 40 23.87 -14.45 -29.44
C ILE A 40 23.04 -15.12 -30.54
N GLU A 41 22.89 -16.44 -30.49
CA GLU A 41 22.06 -17.21 -31.44
C GLU A 41 20.61 -17.36 -30.98
N GLU A 42 20.40 -17.60 -29.69
CA GLU A 42 19.07 -17.70 -29.07
C GLU A 42 19.05 -16.94 -27.74
N LEU A 43 17.90 -16.35 -27.41
CA LEU A 43 17.65 -15.76 -26.10
C LEU A 43 16.56 -16.53 -25.38
N ASN A 44 16.91 -17.11 -24.23
CA ASN A 44 15.95 -17.68 -23.31
C ASN A 44 15.33 -16.58 -22.42
N GLY A 45 14.25 -15.94 -22.89
CA GLY A 45 13.51 -14.92 -22.14
C GLY A 45 13.18 -13.66 -22.96
N ASN A 46 12.99 -12.52 -22.29
CA ASN A 46 12.52 -11.28 -22.88
C ASN A 46 13.67 -10.36 -23.31
N LEU A 47 13.51 -9.66 -24.44
CA LEU A 47 14.44 -8.64 -24.93
C LEU A 47 13.74 -7.29 -25.09
N LEU A 48 14.24 -6.24 -24.44
CA LEU A 48 13.76 -4.87 -24.57
C LEU A 48 14.89 -3.96 -25.05
N LEU A 49 14.77 -3.45 -26.28
CA LEU A 49 15.74 -2.54 -26.89
C LEU A 49 15.30 -1.10 -26.69
N ARG A 50 15.99 -0.39 -25.80
CA ARG A 50 15.75 1.03 -25.46
C ARG A 50 16.91 1.94 -25.86
N GLY A 51 18.05 1.38 -26.26
CA GLY A 51 19.18 2.09 -26.85
C GLY A 51 19.18 1.99 -28.37
N GLU A 52 19.58 3.07 -29.04
CA GLU A 52 19.62 3.18 -30.50
C GLU A 52 20.76 2.33 -31.10
N GLU A 53 20.60 1.93 -32.37
CA GLU A 53 21.66 1.30 -33.18
C GLU A 53 22.23 0.00 -32.57
N CYS A 54 21.39 -0.79 -31.91
CA CYS A 54 21.78 -2.10 -31.39
C CYS A 54 21.74 -3.18 -32.50
N HIS A 55 22.74 -4.05 -32.56
CA HIS A 55 22.94 -5.05 -33.61
C HIS A 55 23.03 -6.47 -33.04
N PHE A 56 22.21 -7.37 -33.59
CA PHE A 56 22.10 -8.79 -33.20
C PHE A 56 22.23 -9.66 -34.46
N PRO A 57 23.45 -9.84 -34.99
CA PRO A 57 23.64 -10.44 -36.31
C PRO A 57 23.20 -11.92 -36.37
N ASN A 58 23.34 -12.63 -35.26
CA ASN A 58 23.16 -14.09 -35.21
C ASN A 58 21.87 -14.53 -34.50
N LEU A 59 21.11 -13.61 -33.90
CA LEU A 59 19.95 -13.97 -33.08
C LEU A 59 18.83 -14.51 -33.97
N THR A 60 18.47 -15.79 -33.81
CA THR A 60 17.45 -16.48 -34.60
C THR A 60 16.13 -16.69 -33.84
N LYS A 61 16.17 -16.77 -32.51
CA LYS A 61 15.00 -17.07 -31.68
C LYS A 61 15.00 -16.35 -30.34
N ILE A 62 13.83 -15.88 -29.92
CA ILE A 62 13.57 -15.34 -28.58
C ILE A 62 12.45 -16.19 -27.96
N SER A 63 12.72 -16.87 -26.83
CA SER A 63 11.72 -17.70 -26.15
C SER A 63 10.68 -16.90 -25.36
N GLY A 64 10.97 -15.63 -25.04
CA GLY A 64 10.04 -14.69 -24.41
C GLY A 64 9.56 -13.60 -25.38
N SER A 65 9.27 -12.44 -24.83
CA SER A 65 8.74 -11.27 -25.53
C SER A 65 9.85 -10.34 -26.05
N LEU A 66 9.62 -9.72 -27.21
CA LEU A 66 10.49 -8.70 -27.83
C LEU A 66 9.83 -7.31 -27.76
N SER A 67 10.56 -6.28 -27.33
CA SER A 67 10.16 -4.87 -27.44
C SER A 67 11.26 -4.07 -28.11
N VAL A 68 10.93 -3.35 -29.18
CA VAL A 68 11.84 -2.44 -29.89
C VAL A 68 11.34 -1.01 -29.68
N ASP A 69 11.97 -0.32 -28.72
CA ASP A 69 11.61 1.02 -28.26
C ASP A 69 12.61 2.11 -28.70
N ALA A 70 13.64 1.74 -29.48
CA ALA A 70 14.67 2.64 -29.98
C ALA A 70 14.98 2.39 -31.46
N ALA A 71 15.45 3.43 -32.16
CA ALA A 71 15.61 3.43 -33.61
C ALA A 71 16.86 2.68 -34.08
N ASN A 72 16.81 2.23 -35.34
CA ASN A 72 17.92 1.64 -36.09
C ASN A 72 18.49 0.35 -35.48
N CYS A 73 17.70 -0.37 -34.69
CA CYS A 73 18.09 -1.69 -34.20
C CYS A 73 18.06 -2.72 -35.35
N SER A 74 19.05 -3.60 -35.41
CA SER A 74 19.18 -4.61 -36.46
C SER A 74 19.20 -6.03 -35.89
N LEU A 75 18.22 -6.84 -36.29
CA LEU A 75 18.08 -8.25 -35.93
C LEU A 75 17.81 -9.07 -37.21
N PRO A 76 18.76 -9.10 -38.16
CA PRO A 76 18.52 -9.56 -39.52
C PRO A 76 18.24 -11.07 -39.62
N SER A 77 18.71 -11.84 -38.65
CA SER A 77 18.59 -13.31 -38.62
C SER A 77 17.42 -13.81 -37.76
N LEU A 78 16.68 -12.92 -37.10
CA LEU A 78 15.61 -13.30 -36.18
C LEU A 78 14.45 -13.94 -36.95
N LYS A 79 14.08 -15.17 -36.61
CA LYS A 79 13.01 -15.94 -37.26
C LYS A 79 11.76 -16.05 -36.41
N THR A 80 11.91 -16.18 -35.09
CA THR A 80 10.80 -16.50 -34.18
C THR A 80 10.84 -15.71 -32.88
N VAL A 81 9.69 -15.15 -32.50
CA VAL A 81 9.39 -14.67 -31.14
C VAL A 81 8.29 -15.56 -30.57
N GLU A 82 8.59 -16.30 -29.50
CA GLU A 82 7.68 -17.30 -28.92
C GLU A 82 6.58 -16.67 -28.04
N GLU A 83 6.73 -15.41 -27.60
CA GLU A 83 5.67 -14.66 -26.93
C GLU A 83 5.29 -13.37 -27.70
N ASN A 84 5.24 -12.22 -27.02
CA ASN A 84 4.71 -10.98 -27.55
C ASN A 84 5.78 -10.18 -28.27
N PHE A 85 5.39 -9.43 -29.30
CA PHE A 85 6.27 -8.52 -30.01
C PHE A 85 5.69 -7.10 -30.06
N THR A 86 6.46 -6.12 -29.57
CA THR A 86 6.13 -4.69 -29.65
C THR A 86 7.16 -3.95 -30.50
N LEU A 87 6.68 -3.18 -31.48
CA LEU A 87 7.50 -2.38 -32.38
C LEU A 87 7.08 -0.90 -32.29
N HIS A 88 7.94 -0.08 -31.68
CA HIS A 88 7.75 1.36 -31.54
C HIS A 88 8.69 2.21 -32.41
N CYS A 89 9.81 1.64 -32.87
CA CYS A 89 10.77 2.34 -33.72
C CYS A 89 11.22 1.45 -34.90
N PRO A 90 11.71 2.04 -36.02
CA PRO A 90 12.20 1.28 -37.15
C PRO A 90 13.32 0.32 -36.76
N ALA A 91 13.26 -0.90 -37.28
CA ALA A 91 14.26 -1.94 -37.07
C ALA A 91 14.44 -2.81 -38.32
N HIS A 92 15.55 -3.52 -38.42
CA HIS A 92 15.81 -4.48 -39.49
C HIS A 92 15.45 -5.90 -39.04
N LEU A 93 14.37 -6.44 -39.60
CA LEU A 93 13.73 -7.71 -39.17
C LEU A 93 13.37 -8.60 -40.39
N ASP A 94 14.29 -8.68 -41.37
CA ASP A 94 13.99 -9.25 -42.69
C ASP A 94 13.59 -10.73 -42.66
N GLN A 95 14.09 -11.50 -41.70
CA GLN A 95 13.85 -12.94 -41.60
C GLN A 95 12.77 -13.33 -40.59
N LEU A 96 12.11 -12.37 -39.94
CA LEU A 96 11.09 -12.69 -38.92
C LEU A 96 9.89 -13.36 -39.60
N LYS A 97 9.63 -14.63 -39.25
CA LYS A 97 8.55 -15.45 -39.82
C LYS A 97 7.37 -15.64 -38.88
N THR A 98 7.64 -15.75 -37.58
CA THR A 98 6.62 -16.13 -36.60
C THR A 98 6.70 -15.27 -35.34
N VAL A 99 5.56 -14.75 -34.92
CA VAL A 99 5.32 -14.19 -33.58
C VAL A 99 4.18 -15.00 -32.96
N ARG A 100 4.42 -15.81 -31.93
CA ARG A 100 3.35 -16.67 -31.39
C ARG A 100 2.36 -15.94 -30.49
N GLY A 101 2.75 -14.83 -29.87
CA GLY A 101 1.92 -14.02 -28.97
C GLY A 101 1.37 -12.75 -29.61
N PHE A 102 1.06 -11.76 -28.77
CA PHE A 102 0.49 -10.48 -29.18
C PHE A 102 1.48 -9.65 -30.01
N PHE A 103 1.02 -9.07 -31.12
CA PHE A 103 1.81 -8.13 -31.91
C PHE A 103 1.24 -6.72 -31.76
N LYS A 104 2.09 -5.77 -31.38
CA LYS A 104 1.74 -4.35 -31.30
C LYS A 104 2.70 -3.54 -32.15
N CYS A 105 2.18 -2.75 -33.07
CA CYS A 105 2.97 -1.83 -33.87
C CYS A 105 2.36 -0.43 -33.81
N ILE A 106 3.20 0.59 -33.70
CA ILE A 106 2.75 2.00 -33.72
C ILE A 106 3.40 2.81 -34.84
N ILE A 107 4.19 2.15 -35.69
CA ILE A 107 4.86 2.74 -36.85
C ILE A 107 4.49 2.00 -38.13
N ASP A 108 4.61 2.67 -39.27
CA ASP A 108 4.53 1.99 -40.57
C ASP A 108 5.71 1.05 -40.71
N PHE A 109 5.45 -0.19 -41.15
CA PHE A 109 6.49 -1.21 -41.21
C PHE A 109 6.15 -2.29 -42.23
N ASP A 110 7.14 -2.75 -42.99
CA ASP A 110 6.99 -3.83 -43.96
C ASP A 110 7.81 -5.06 -43.55
N PHE A 111 7.12 -6.12 -43.13
CA PHE A 111 7.74 -7.41 -42.88
C PHE A 111 7.87 -8.20 -44.18
N LYS A 112 9.11 -8.40 -44.62
CA LYS A 112 9.40 -9.20 -45.82
C LYS A 112 8.99 -10.66 -45.67
N SER A 113 9.21 -11.24 -44.48
CA SER A 113 9.07 -12.68 -44.26
C SER A 113 8.01 -13.09 -43.24
N LEU A 114 7.28 -12.16 -42.61
CA LEU A 114 6.34 -12.51 -41.53
C LEU A 114 5.16 -13.32 -42.09
N GLU A 115 5.01 -14.55 -41.59
CA GLU A 115 4.00 -15.51 -42.04
C GLU A 115 2.85 -15.63 -41.03
N THR A 116 3.17 -15.61 -39.73
CA THR A 116 2.22 -15.97 -38.66
C THR A 116 2.32 -15.03 -37.45
N VAL A 117 1.17 -14.55 -36.98
CA VAL A 117 1.01 -13.89 -35.67
C VAL A 117 -0.05 -14.64 -34.88
N GLY A 118 0.34 -15.30 -33.79
CA GLY A 118 -0.52 -16.18 -33.00
C GLY A 118 -1.36 -15.48 -31.94
N GLY A 119 -1.13 -14.19 -31.68
CA GLY A 119 -1.97 -13.37 -30.80
C GLY A 119 -2.63 -12.21 -31.54
N SER A 120 -3.30 -11.33 -30.79
CA SER A 120 -3.91 -10.14 -31.36
C SER A 120 -2.92 -9.16 -31.94
N ILE A 121 -3.29 -8.56 -33.07
CA ILE A 121 -2.56 -7.47 -33.72
C ILE A 121 -3.18 -6.14 -33.27
N SER A 122 -2.38 -5.22 -32.72
CA SER A 122 -2.77 -3.83 -32.42
C SER A 122 -1.92 -2.86 -33.24
N LEU A 123 -2.57 -2.06 -34.09
CA LEU A 123 -1.91 -1.11 -34.98
C LEU A 123 -2.39 0.31 -34.64
N LYS A 124 -1.55 1.13 -33.99
CA LYS A 124 -1.94 2.50 -33.60
C LYS A 124 -1.90 3.46 -34.80
N LYS A 125 -2.84 3.29 -35.74
CA LYS A 125 -2.93 4.03 -37.02
C LYS A 125 -1.74 3.84 -37.97
N SER A 126 -0.96 2.77 -37.77
CA SER A 126 0.14 2.42 -38.67
C SER A 126 -0.33 1.57 -39.84
N ASN A 127 0.33 1.76 -40.99
CA ASN A 127 0.24 0.89 -42.15
C ASN A 127 1.35 -0.17 -42.05
N VAL A 128 0.98 -1.35 -41.56
CA VAL A 128 1.90 -2.48 -41.47
C VAL A 128 1.57 -3.50 -42.54
N THR A 129 2.57 -3.91 -43.32
CA THR A 129 2.44 -4.96 -44.32
C THR A 129 3.29 -6.17 -43.91
N ALA A 130 2.81 -7.36 -44.25
CA ALA A 130 3.54 -8.60 -44.14
C ALA A 130 3.36 -9.37 -45.45
N ARG A 131 4.46 -9.69 -46.12
CA ARG A 131 4.46 -10.41 -47.42
C ARG A 131 3.51 -9.76 -48.44
N ASN A 132 3.60 -8.44 -48.59
CA ASN A 132 2.75 -7.62 -49.48
C ASN A 132 1.25 -7.60 -49.14
N LYS A 133 0.86 -8.07 -47.95
CA LYS A 133 -0.53 -7.96 -47.45
C LYS A 133 -0.57 -7.03 -46.25
N ARG A 134 -1.55 -6.13 -46.21
CA ARG A 134 -1.76 -5.25 -45.06
C ARG A 134 -2.18 -6.08 -43.85
N LEU A 135 -1.44 -5.98 -42.75
CA LEU A 135 -1.89 -6.44 -41.45
C LEU A 135 -3.05 -5.55 -41.00
N VAL A 136 -4.12 -6.16 -40.53
CA VAL A 136 -5.27 -5.46 -39.97
C VAL A 136 -5.29 -5.68 -38.47
N GLU A 137 -5.75 -4.69 -37.70
CA GLU A 137 -5.94 -4.80 -36.26
C GLU A 137 -6.93 -5.94 -35.98
N THR A 138 -6.43 -7.11 -35.59
CA THR A 138 -7.23 -8.28 -35.29
C THR A 138 -7.22 -8.55 -33.79
N ARG A 139 -8.35 -8.26 -33.16
CA ARG A 139 -9.06 -9.32 -32.47
C ARG A 139 -10.36 -9.49 -33.22
N ILE A 140 -10.43 -10.42 -34.16
CA ILE A 140 -11.76 -10.91 -34.56
C ILE A 140 -12.25 -11.65 -33.33
N VAL A 141 -13.07 -10.95 -32.53
CA VAL A 141 -13.95 -11.63 -31.58
C VAL A 141 -15.02 -12.23 -32.46
N ILE A 142 -15.01 -13.56 -32.59
CA ILE A 142 -15.96 -14.26 -33.43
C ILE A 142 -17.22 -14.47 -32.59
N PRO A 143 -18.33 -13.78 -32.89
CA PRO A 143 -19.58 -14.04 -32.20
C PRO A 143 -20.16 -15.37 -32.71
N VAL A 144 -20.48 -16.27 -31.80
CA VAL A 144 -21.19 -17.52 -32.10
C VAL A 144 -22.58 -17.43 -31.50
N LYS A 145 -23.58 -17.32 -32.36
CA LYS A 145 -25.00 -17.26 -31.96
C LYS A 145 -25.70 -18.59 -32.18
N GLU A 146 -25.24 -19.38 -33.13
CA GLU A 146 -25.81 -20.68 -33.50
C GLU A 146 -24.71 -21.70 -33.81
N GLN A 147 -25.02 -23.00 -33.78
CA GLN A 147 -24.01 -24.06 -34.03
C GLN A 147 -23.35 -23.93 -35.41
N TYR A 148 -24.04 -23.39 -36.41
CA TYR A 148 -23.47 -23.20 -37.74
C TYR A 148 -22.35 -22.15 -37.77
N ASP A 149 -22.28 -21.23 -36.82
CA ASP A 149 -21.25 -20.19 -36.76
C ASP A 149 -19.87 -20.80 -36.42
N VAL A 150 -19.87 -21.93 -35.72
CA VAL A 150 -18.66 -22.66 -35.30
C VAL A 150 -17.78 -23.06 -36.50
N LYS A 151 -18.38 -23.28 -37.68
CA LYS A 151 -17.63 -23.64 -38.91
C LYS A 151 -16.72 -22.51 -39.42
N PHE A 152 -16.92 -21.28 -38.95
CA PHE A 152 -16.11 -20.12 -39.30
C PHE A 152 -14.97 -19.87 -38.31
N LEU A 153 -14.87 -20.67 -37.24
CA LEU A 153 -13.75 -20.58 -36.32
C LEU A 153 -12.47 -21.09 -37.01
N PRO A 154 -11.36 -20.36 -36.89
CA PRO A 154 -10.07 -20.80 -37.42
C PRO A 154 -9.66 -22.18 -36.88
N GLN A 155 -9.20 -23.08 -37.75
CA GLN A 155 -8.85 -24.45 -37.37
C GLN A 155 -7.63 -24.51 -36.46
N GLU A 156 -6.74 -23.52 -36.57
CA GLU A 156 -5.52 -23.37 -35.78
C GLU A 156 -5.77 -22.99 -34.30
N GLY A 157 -7.02 -22.73 -33.89
CA GLY A 157 -7.35 -22.43 -32.50
C GLY A 157 -6.99 -21.00 -32.05
N ILE A 158 -6.54 -20.14 -32.96
CA ILE A 158 -6.09 -18.78 -32.64
C ILE A 158 -7.22 -17.78 -32.90
N PHE A 159 -7.99 -17.47 -31.85
CA PHE A 159 -9.09 -16.50 -31.94
C PHE A 159 -9.60 -16.09 -30.54
N ASN A 160 -10.36 -14.99 -30.49
CA ASN A 160 -11.26 -14.75 -29.37
C ASN A 160 -12.67 -15.12 -29.79
N ILE A 161 -13.47 -15.66 -28.88
CA ILE A 161 -14.81 -16.13 -29.17
C ILE A 161 -15.79 -15.62 -28.10
N ASP A 162 -16.91 -15.09 -28.56
CA ASP A 162 -18.05 -14.73 -27.72
C ASP A 162 -19.23 -15.62 -28.09
N ILE A 163 -19.60 -16.54 -27.21
CA ILE A 163 -20.65 -17.53 -27.45
C ILE A 163 -21.96 -17.03 -26.81
N PHE A 164 -22.84 -16.49 -27.63
CA PHE A 164 -24.18 -16.06 -27.23
C PHE A 164 -25.23 -17.16 -27.39
N GLY A 165 -24.99 -18.09 -28.32
CA GLY A 165 -25.87 -19.23 -28.60
C GLY A 165 -25.90 -20.27 -27.48
N SER A 166 -27.02 -20.99 -27.39
CA SER A 166 -27.13 -22.16 -26.49
C SER A 166 -26.91 -23.47 -27.25
N ASP A 167 -26.56 -24.53 -26.54
CA ASP A 167 -26.32 -25.88 -27.08
C ASP A 167 -25.23 -25.90 -28.17
N ILE A 168 -24.16 -25.13 -27.94
CA ILE A 168 -23.03 -24.97 -28.86
C ILE A 168 -21.89 -25.93 -28.51
N ILE A 169 -21.38 -26.64 -29.51
CA ILE A 169 -20.21 -27.51 -29.42
C ILE A 169 -19.03 -26.86 -30.17
N ILE A 170 -17.93 -26.64 -29.47
CA ILE A 170 -16.68 -26.10 -30.02
C ILE A 170 -15.65 -27.23 -30.20
N PRO A 171 -15.30 -27.62 -31.44
CA PRO A 171 -14.52 -28.83 -31.72
C PRO A 171 -13.00 -28.60 -31.72
N HIS A 172 -12.48 -27.68 -30.90
CA HIS A 172 -11.05 -27.35 -30.85
C HIS A 172 -10.35 -28.07 -29.71
N ASN A 173 -9.14 -28.54 -29.96
CA ASN A 173 -8.29 -29.19 -28.96
C ASN A 173 -7.38 -28.21 -28.19
N GLU A 174 -6.97 -27.13 -28.84
CA GLU A 174 -6.22 -26.03 -28.25
C GLU A 174 -6.85 -24.72 -28.70
N ILE A 175 -7.02 -23.77 -27.76
CA ILE A 175 -7.43 -22.41 -28.08
C ILE A 175 -6.40 -21.44 -27.51
N ARG A 176 -5.94 -20.50 -28.35
CA ARG A 176 -5.07 -19.38 -27.98
C ARG A 176 -5.84 -18.09 -28.11
N GLY A 177 -6.41 -17.64 -27.01
CA GLY A 177 -7.24 -16.44 -26.96
C GLY A 177 -8.30 -16.49 -25.86
N LYS A 178 -9.23 -15.55 -25.91
CA LYS A 178 -10.27 -15.40 -24.89
C LYS A 178 -11.54 -16.14 -25.30
N ILE A 179 -12.10 -16.89 -24.36
CA ILE A 179 -13.40 -17.55 -24.49
C ILE A 179 -14.37 -16.85 -23.55
N ASN A 180 -15.42 -16.22 -24.09
CA ASN A 180 -16.54 -15.72 -23.31
C ASN A 180 -17.78 -16.54 -23.64
N VAL A 181 -18.45 -17.08 -22.62
CA VAL A 181 -19.66 -17.88 -22.75
C VAL A 181 -20.81 -17.16 -22.06
N TYR A 182 -21.87 -16.87 -22.82
CA TYR A 182 -23.10 -16.23 -22.34
C TYR A 182 -24.34 -17.10 -22.51
N GLY A 183 -24.35 -17.98 -23.52
CA GLY A 183 -25.43 -18.93 -23.77
C GLY A 183 -25.36 -20.17 -22.89
N LYS A 184 -26.34 -21.08 -23.00
CA LYS A 184 -26.49 -22.26 -22.14
C LYS A 184 -25.88 -23.51 -22.78
N ASN A 185 -25.53 -24.52 -21.99
CA ASN A 185 -25.14 -25.85 -22.49
C ASN A 185 -24.02 -25.83 -23.56
N VAL A 186 -23.03 -24.96 -23.38
CA VAL A 186 -21.88 -24.87 -24.29
C VAL A 186 -20.84 -25.92 -23.89
N SER A 187 -20.38 -26.72 -24.86
CA SER A 187 -19.45 -27.84 -24.66
C SER A 187 -18.17 -27.66 -25.48
N PHE A 188 -17.04 -28.01 -24.86
CA PHE A 188 -15.71 -28.04 -25.46
C PHE A 188 -15.13 -29.46 -25.31
N PRO A 189 -15.67 -30.45 -26.06
CA PRO A 189 -15.45 -31.87 -25.78
C PRO A 189 -14.00 -32.34 -25.99
N TYR A 190 -13.22 -31.59 -26.78
CA TYR A 190 -11.84 -31.96 -27.13
C TYR A 190 -10.79 -30.99 -26.59
N LEU A 191 -11.21 -29.90 -25.94
CA LEU A 191 -10.29 -28.83 -25.53
C LEU A 191 -9.40 -29.31 -24.39
N GLU A 192 -8.13 -29.57 -24.68
CA GLU A 192 -7.11 -29.99 -23.70
C GLU A 192 -6.33 -28.81 -23.12
N PHE A 193 -6.10 -27.76 -23.93
CA PHE A 193 -5.25 -26.63 -23.57
C PHE A 193 -5.87 -25.29 -23.92
N LEU A 194 -5.93 -24.38 -22.93
CA LEU A 194 -6.34 -23.00 -23.14
C LEU A 194 -5.19 -22.04 -22.82
N GLN A 195 -4.65 -21.41 -23.86
CA GLN A 195 -3.69 -20.32 -23.73
C GLN A 195 -4.41 -18.97 -23.74
N GLY A 196 -5.12 -18.66 -22.66
CA GLY A 196 -5.87 -17.43 -22.54
C GLY A 196 -6.87 -17.45 -21.40
N GLN A 197 -7.80 -16.50 -21.42
CA GLN A 197 -8.82 -16.35 -20.38
C GLN A 197 -10.11 -17.04 -20.82
N ILE A 198 -10.78 -17.70 -19.86
CA ILE A 198 -12.16 -18.14 -20.02
C ILE A 198 -13.07 -17.39 -19.03
N SER A 199 -14.18 -16.86 -19.54
CA SER A 199 -15.23 -16.21 -18.76
C SER A 199 -16.56 -16.87 -19.08
N ILE A 200 -17.25 -17.41 -18.08
CA ILE A 200 -18.59 -17.97 -18.23
C ILE A 200 -19.53 -17.11 -17.38
N GLU A 201 -20.46 -16.43 -18.04
CA GLU A 201 -21.41 -15.52 -17.41
C GLU A 201 -22.81 -15.83 -17.93
N CYS A 202 -23.59 -16.58 -17.14
CA CYS A 202 -24.96 -16.88 -17.54
C CYS A 202 -25.87 -15.69 -17.22
N ARG A 203 -26.48 -15.12 -18.27
CA ARG A 203 -27.42 -13.99 -18.15
C ARG A 203 -28.82 -14.40 -17.70
N ASP A 204 -29.09 -15.70 -17.62
CA ASP A 204 -30.37 -16.24 -17.14
C ASP A 204 -30.41 -16.27 -15.61
N ARG A 205 -31.56 -15.92 -15.00
CA ARG A 205 -31.76 -15.99 -13.54
C ARG A 205 -31.59 -17.42 -12.99
N ASN A 206 -31.79 -18.44 -13.82
CA ASN A 206 -31.62 -19.86 -13.49
C ASN A 206 -30.27 -20.44 -13.97
N GLY A 207 -29.26 -19.60 -14.21
CA GLY A 207 -28.00 -19.96 -14.87
C GLY A 207 -27.25 -21.16 -14.27
N HIS A 208 -27.33 -21.38 -12.97
CA HIS A 208 -26.71 -22.50 -12.25
C HIS A 208 -27.34 -23.88 -12.54
N HIS A 209 -28.47 -23.94 -13.25
CA HIS A 209 -29.10 -25.21 -13.68
C HIS A 209 -28.56 -25.74 -15.01
N PHE A 210 -27.79 -24.94 -15.75
CA PHE A 210 -27.23 -25.32 -17.04
C PHE A 210 -25.77 -25.76 -16.88
N THR A 211 -25.37 -26.79 -17.63
CA THR A 211 -24.04 -27.39 -17.52
C THR A 211 -23.18 -27.01 -18.71
N HIS A 212 -22.04 -26.40 -18.45
CA HIS A 212 -20.96 -26.25 -19.43
C HIS A 212 -19.98 -27.40 -19.29
N ASP A 213 -19.47 -27.90 -20.41
CA ASP A 213 -18.68 -29.13 -20.44
C ASP A 213 -17.26 -28.90 -20.97
N PHE A 214 -16.28 -29.36 -20.19
CA PHE A 214 -14.83 -29.29 -20.45
C PHE A 214 -14.19 -30.62 -20.03
N PRO A 215 -14.55 -31.74 -20.66
CA PRO A 215 -14.30 -33.07 -20.11
C PRO A 215 -12.82 -33.44 -20.10
N VAL A 216 -12.02 -32.84 -20.99
CA VAL A 216 -10.59 -33.18 -21.19
C VAL A 216 -9.65 -31.99 -20.99
N LEU A 217 -10.14 -30.85 -20.47
CA LEU A 217 -9.33 -29.65 -20.29
C LEU A 217 -8.32 -29.85 -19.16
N LYS A 218 -7.02 -29.84 -19.50
CA LYS A 218 -5.92 -30.16 -18.59
C LYS A 218 -5.23 -28.92 -18.01
N MET A 219 -5.13 -27.84 -18.79
CA MET A 219 -4.42 -26.63 -18.37
C MET A 219 -5.03 -25.32 -18.92
N ILE A 220 -5.06 -24.29 -18.08
CA ILE A 220 -5.38 -22.91 -18.46
C ILE A 220 -4.21 -21.99 -18.07
N THR A 221 -3.60 -21.30 -19.03
CA THR A 221 -2.51 -20.36 -18.70
C THR A 221 -3.01 -18.98 -18.26
N GLY A 222 -4.23 -18.60 -18.65
CA GLY A 222 -4.85 -17.34 -18.25
C GLY A 222 -5.84 -17.47 -17.10
N HIS A 223 -6.77 -16.52 -17.00
CA HIS A 223 -7.73 -16.43 -15.90
C HIS A 223 -9.00 -17.25 -16.17
N LEU A 224 -9.58 -17.78 -15.11
CA LEU A 224 -10.92 -18.38 -15.11
C LEU A 224 -11.86 -17.47 -14.33
N LYS A 225 -12.88 -16.93 -15.00
CA LYS A 225 -13.95 -16.14 -14.38
C LYS A 225 -15.28 -16.87 -14.57
N LEU A 226 -16.00 -17.07 -13.48
CA LEU A 226 -17.32 -17.67 -13.47
C LEU A 226 -18.31 -16.71 -12.82
N ASP A 227 -19.50 -16.57 -13.41
CA ASP A 227 -20.59 -15.78 -12.83
C ASP A 227 -21.94 -16.47 -13.09
N ASN A 228 -22.73 -16.64 -12.02
CA ASN A 228 -24.06 -17.26 -12.04
C ASN A 228 -24.13 -18.58 -12.86
N THR A 229 -23.20 -19.50 -12.63
CA THR A 229 -23.04 -20.71 -13.47
C THR A 229 -22.61 -21.92 -12.65
N LYS A 230 -22.87 -23.12 -13.17
CA LYS A 230 -22.38 -24.39 -12.64
C LYS A 230 -21.50 -25.09 -13.68
N VAL A 231 -20.27 -25.40 -13.30
CA VAL A 231 -19.28 -26.01 -14.21
C VAL A 231 -18.40 -27.02 -13.48
N SER A 232 -17.97 -28.06 -14.19
CA SER A 232 -17.01 -29.03 -13.69
C SER A 232 -15.82 -29.10 -14.65
N PHE A 233 -14.61 -29.19 -14.08
CA PHE A 233 -13.37 -29.35 -14.82
C PHE A 233 -12.68 -30.65 -14.38
N PRO A 234 -13.15 -31.81 -14.86
CA PRO A 234 -12.76 -33.11 -14.31
C PRO A 234 -11.28 -33.46 -14.51
N GLU A 235 -10.66 -33.01 -15.60
CA GLU A 235 -9.26 -33.30 -15.93
C GLU A 235 -8.30 -32.13 -15.70
N LEU A 236 -8.78 -31.00 -15.19
CA LEU A 236 -7.97 -29.79 -15.06
C LEU A 236 -6.99 -29.91 -13.90
N GLN A 237 -5.70 -29.84 -14.23
CA GLN A 237 -4.59 -30.05 -13.28
C GLN A 237 -3.91 -28.74 -12.88
N GLU A 238 -3.87 -27.75 -13.77
CA GLU A 238 -3.17 -26.48 -13.54
C GLU A 238 -3.90 -25.28 -14.13
N ILE A 239 -3.98 -24.20 -13.33
CA ILE A 239 -4.34 -22.85 -13.80
C ILE A 239 -3.23 -21.88 -13.38
N LYS A 240 -2.50 -21.29 -14.32
CA LYS A 240 -1.47 -20.28 -13.97
C LYS A 240 -2.08 -18.94 -13.56
N GLY A 241 -3.19 -18.58 -14.18
CA GLY A 241 -3.92 -17.36 -13.86
C GLY A 241 -4.81 -17.50 -12.61
N ASN A 242 -5.67 -16.50 -12.43
CA ASN A 242 -6.55 -16.42 -11.27
C ASN A 242 -7.88 -17.12 -11.53
N ILE A 243 -8.42 -17.77 -10.50
CA ILE A 243 -9.78 -18.29 -10.43
C ILE A 243 -10.65 -17.28 -9.69
N GLN A 244 -11.68 -16.77 -10.35
CA GLN A 244 -12.65 -15.85 -9.77
C GLN A 244 -14.07 -16.41 -9.95
N LEU A 245 -14.70 -16.75 -8.82
CA LEU A 245 -16.12 -17.10 -8.76
C LEU A 245 -16.89 -15.86 -8.30
N GLY A 246 -17.77 -15.37 -9.16
CA GLY A 246 -18.77 -14.34 -8.91
C GLY A 246 -19.87 -14.83 -7.98
N THR A 247 -21.06 -14.26 -8.08
CA THR A 247 -22.19 -14.63 -7.22
C THR A 247 -22.98 -15.79 -7.84
N GLY A 248 -23.47 -16.73 -7.01
CA GLY A 248 -24.30 -17.84 -7.51
C GLY A 248 -23.54 -18.89 -8.31
N CYS A 249 -22.24 -19.07 -8.06
CA CYS A 249 -21.37 -19.95 -8.84
C CYS A 249 -21.06 -21.26 -8.11
N TYR A 250 -21.12 -22.37 -8.84
CA TYR A 250 -20.72 -23.69 -8.32
C TYR A 250 -19.71 -24.34 -9.27
N ALA A 251 -18.49 -24.54 -8.78
CA ALA A 251 -17.42 -25.13 -9.60
C ALA A 251 -16.78 -26.35 -8.92
N ASP A 252 -16.43 -27.36 -9.70
CA ASP A 252 -15.73 -28.56 -9.21
C ASP A 252 -14.41 -28.76 -9.95
N PHE A 253 -13.33 -28.95 -9.18
CA PHE A 253 -11.97 -29.09 -9.67
C PHE A 253 -11.30 -30.32 -9.02
N PRO A 254 -11.70 -31.54 -9.39
CA PRO A 254 -11.29 -32.75 -8.69
C PRO A 254 -9.78 -33.05 -8.77
N LEU A 255 -9.09 -32.61 -9.82
CA LEU A 255 -7.67 -32.92 -10.06
C LEU A 255 -6.73 -31.69 -10.04
N LEU A 256 -7.27 -30.49 -9.78
CA LEU A 256 -6.47 -29.26 -9.82
C LEU A 256 -5.46 -29.25 -8.68
N GLU A 257 -4.17 -29.22 -9.01
CA GLU A 257 -3.08 -29.22 -8.02
C GLU A 257 -2.50 -27.82 -7.79
N ASN A 258 -2.47 -26.98 -8.84
CA ASN A 258 -1.84 -25.66 -8.80
C ASN A 258 -2.75 -24.58 -9.38
N SER A 259 -2.78 -23.44 -8.71
CA SER A 259 -3.54 -22.26 -9.13
C SER A 259 -2.74 -20.97 -8.93
N GLY A 260 -3.02 -19.93 -9.73
CA GLY A 260 -2.81 -18.55 -9.34
C GLY A 260 -3.75 -18.14 -8.20
N SER A 261 -4.18 -16.88 -8.12
CA SER A 261 -5.06 -16.45 -7.01
C SER A 261 -6.46 -17.08 -7.09
N ILE A 262 -7.06 -17.38 -5.95
CA ILE A 262 -8.44 -17.88 -5.84
C ILE A 262 -9.29 -16.87 -5.07
N SER A 263 -10.39 -16.44 -5.68
CA SER A 263 -11.40 -15.57 -5.07
C SER A 263 -12.78 -16.16 -5.27
N VAL A 264 -13.47 -16.45 -4.17
CA VAL A 264 -14.85 -16.94 -4.16
C VAL A 264 -15.75 -15.92 -3.48
N ASN A 265 -16.75 -15.40 -4.19
CA ASN A 265 -17.69 -14.42 -3.67
C ASN A 265 -18.94 -15.08 -3.04
N TYR A 266 -19.84 -14.24 -2.50
CA TYR A 266 -21.07 -14.67 -1.82
C TYR A 266 -21.96 -15.60 -2.67
N ASN A 267 -22.68 -16.51 -1.99
CA ASN A 267 -23.59 -17.51 -2.58
C ASN A 267 -22.93 -18.39 -3.65
N SER A 268 -21.65 -18.71 -3.47
CA SER A 268 -20.88 -19.56 -4.38
C SER A 268 -20.16 -20.65 -3.60
N GLY A 269 -20.03 -21.83 -4.21
CA GLY A 269 -19.37 -22.99 -3.64
C GLY A 269 -18.36 -23.59 -4.61
N THR A 270 -17.27 -24.15 -4.08
CA THR A 270 -16.26 -24.80 -4.91
C THR A 270 -15.57 -25.93 -4.18
N ARG A 271 -15.07 -26.92 -4.93
CA ARG A 271 -14.38 -28.09 -4.39
C ARG A 271 -13.01 -28.26 -5.04
N PHE A 272 -11.99 -28.34 -4.19
CA PHE A 272 -10.57 -28.44 -4.55
C PHE A 272 -9.89 -29.55 -3.73
N PRO A 273 -10.19 -30.83 -3.97
CA PRO A 273 -9.68 -31.90 -3.11
C PRO A 273 -8.17 -32.11 -3.28
N MET A 274 -7.61 -31.83 -4.46
CA MET A 274 -6.20 -32.06 -4.79
C MET A 274 -5.34 -30.79 -4.85
N LEU A 275 -5.91 -29.60 -4.57
CA LEU A 275 -5.17 -28.34 -4.66
C LEU A 275 -4.08 -28.29 -3.60
N LYS A 276 -2.82 -28.22 -4.03
CA LYS A 276 -1.62 -28.19 -3.18
C LYS A 276 -1.05 -26.79 -3.06
N ASN A 277 -0.99 -26.05 -4.17
CA ASN A 277 -0.30 -24.75 -4.24
C ASN A 277 -1.18 -23.64 -4.83
N VAL A 278 -1.08 -22.47 -4.20
CA VAL A 278 -1.66 -21.21 -4.67
C VAL A 278 -0.56 -20.17 -4.74
N ASP A 279 -0.16 -19.77 -5.95
CA ASP A 279 0.91 -18.79 -6.16
C ASP A 279 0.48 -17.35 -5.83
N GLY A 280 -0.82 -17.11 -5.78
CA GLY A 280 -1.41 -15.82 -5.49
C GLY A 280 -2.07 -15.74 -4.12
N ASN A 281 -3.15 -14.96 -4.05
CA ASN A 281 -3.96 -14.82 -2.84
C ASN A 281 -5.08 -15.87 -2.80
N LEU A 282 -5.48 -16.28 -1.61
CA LEU A 282 -6.64 -17.14 -1.38
C LEU A 282 -7.65 -16.44 -0.48
N GLN A 283 -8.84 -16.17 -1.02
CA GLN A 283 -9.94 -15.58 -0.29
C GLN A 283 -11.27 -16.24 -0.65
N ASN A 284 -12.08 -16.48 0.37
CA ASN A 284 -13.43 -16.99 0.22
C ASN A 284 -14.40 -16.10 1.00
N GLN A 285 -15.53 -15.75 0.39
CA GLN A 285 -16.69 -15.07 0.98
C GLN A 285 -17.99 -15.85 0.71
N GLY A 286 -17.90 -16.96 -0.02
CA GLY A 286 -19.00 -17.87 -0.31
C GLY A 286 -19.16 -18.95 0.77
N GLU A 287 -19.62 -20.12 0.35
CA GLU A 287 -19.77 -21.31 1.20
C GLU A 287 -18.42 -21.84 1.68
N THR A 288 -18.40 -22.57 2.81
CA THR A 288 -17.17 -23.10 3.39
C THR A 288 -16.43 -24.03 2.42
N CYS A 289 -15.19 -23.68 2.09
CA CYS A 289 -14.34 -24.43 1.18
C CYS A 289 -13.33 -25.29 1.95
N HIS A 290 -13.29 -26.59 1.65
CA HIS A 290 -12.37 -27.55 2.25
C HIS A 290 -11.17 -27.79 1.34
N PHE A 291 -10.04 -27.20 1.69
CA PHE A 291 -8.75 -27.32 1.02
C PHE A 291 -7.89 -28.39 1.71
N ILE A 292 -8.35 -29.65 1.65
CA ILE A 292 -7.77 -30.76 2.42
C ILE A 292 -6.31 -31.09 2.08
N SER A 293 -5.88 -30.77 0.86
CA SER A 293 -4.53 -31.04 0.35
C SER A 293 -3.67 -29.78 0.22
N LEU A 294 -4.19 -28.60 0.60
CA LEU A 294 -3.48 -27.34 0.42
C LEU A 294 -2.30 -27.25 1.38
N GLU A 295 -1.12 -27.10 0.82
CA GLU A 295 0.15 -27.05 1.55
C GLU A 295 0.73 -25.64 1.53
N LYS A 296 0.55 -24.87 0.45
CA LYS A 296 1.20 -23.58 0.26
C LYS A 296 0.30 -22.52 -0.36
N VAL A 297 0.31 -21.33 0.25
CA VAL A 297 -0.23 -20.09 -0.35
C VAL A 297 0.89 -19.04 -0.35
N LYS A 298 1.40 -18.65 -1.52
CA LYS A 298 2.52 -17.72 -1.62
C LYS A 298 2.12 -16.27 -1.33
N GLY A 299 0.89 -15.88 -1.65
CA GLY A 299 0.33 -14.56 -1.35
C GLY A 299 -0.36 -14.52 0.02
N THR A 300 -1.46 -13.78 0.11
CA THR A 300 -2.27 -13.67 1.32
C THR A 300 -3.31 -14.80 1.39
N TYR A 301 -3.32 -15.55 2.49
CA TYR A 301 -4.39 -16.48 2.84
C TYR A 301 -5.32 -15.84 3.87
N LYS A 302 -6.60 -15.67 3.52
CA LYS A 302 -7.66 -15.25 4.43
C LYS A 302 -8.47 -16.46 4.88
N THR A 303 -8.60 -16.68 6.19
CA THR A 303 -9.20 -17.92 6.73
C THR A 303 -10.74 -17.95 6.76
N TYR A 304 -11.40 -16.91 6.26
CA TYR A 304 -12.86 -16.80 6.30
C TYR A 304 -13.51 -17.87 5.42
N ASN A 305 -14.39 -18.69 6.00
CA ASN A 305 -15.05 -19.82 5.32
C ASN A 305 -14.08 -20.78 4.62
N THR A 306 -12.88 -21.01 5.16
CA THR A 306 -11.91 -21.95 4.58
C THR A 306 -11.35 -22.90 5.64
N ILE A 307 -11.16 -24.16 5.26
CA ILE A 307 -10.53 -25.18 6.11
C ILE A 307 -9.35 -25.77 5.34
N ALA A 308 -8.12 -25.56 5.82
CA ALA A 308 -6.89 -26.03 5.19
C ALA A 308 -5.97 -26.72 6.22
N PRO A 309 -6.25 -27.97 6.59
CA PRO A 309 -5.59 -28.64 7.71
C PRO A 309 -4.10 -28.92 7.44
N ARG A 310 -3.72 -29.10 6.17
CA ARG A 310 -2.35 -29.43 5.75
C ARG A 310 -1.48 -28.23 5.37
N LEU A 311 -1.95 -27.01 5.63
CA LEU A 311 -1.20 -25.81 5.29
C LEU A 311 0.15 -25.80 6.02
N GLN A 312 1.24 -25.68 5.27
CA GLN A 312 2.61 -25.63 5.76
C GLN A 312 3.23 -24.24 5.61
N GLU A 313 2.86 -23.49 4.56
CA GLU A 313 3.44 -22.19 4.25
C GLU A 313 2.38 -21.18 3.78
N ALA A 314 2.44 -19.97 4.34
CA ALA A 314 1.65 -18.83 3.89
C ALA A 314 2.56 -17.63 3.59
N GLY A 315 2.19 -16.78 2.63
CA GLY A 315 2.74 -15.43 2.50
C GLY A 315 2.26 -14.60 3.68
N ASN A 316 1.11 -13.94 3.55
CA ASN A 316 0.43 -13.35 4.72
C ASN A 316 -0.65 -14.32 5.21
N LEU A 317 -0.84 -14.39 6.53
CA LEU A 317 -1.93 -15.14 7.14
C LEU A 317 -2.88 -14.18 7.85
N GLU A 318 -4.07 -13.99 7.31
CA GLU A 318 -5.12 -13.13 7.86
C GLU A 318 -6.26 -14.00 8.41
N MET A 319 -6.31 -14.12 9.73
CA MET A 319 -7.25 -15.00 10.42
C MET A 319 -8.46 -14.23 10.93
N HIS A 320 -9.64 -14.67 10.50
CA HIS A 320 -10.92 -14.14 10.95
C HIS A 320 -11.61 -15.04 11.98
N THR A 321 -11.13 -16.27 12.12
CA THR A 321 -11.70 -17.34 12.95
C THR A 321 -10.58 -18.10 13.65
N SER A 322 -10.84 -18.58 14.87
CA SER A 322 -9.88 -19.37 15.64
C SER A 322 -9.75 -20.78 15.06
N ILE A 323 -8.91 -20.92 14.04
CA ILE A 323 -8.55 -22.19 13.41
C ILE A 323 -7.13 -22.55 13.84
N GLU A 324 -6.93 -23.80 14.27
CA GLU A 324 -5.59 -24.34 14.54
C GLU A 324 -4.93 -24.82 13.24
N PHE A 325 -3.64 -24.54 13.09
CA PHE A 325 -2.82 -25.07 12.01
C PHE A 325 -1.74 -25.99 12.57
N GLU A 326 -1.98 -27.30 12.49
CA GLU A 326 -1.06 -28.29 13.05
C GLU A 326 0.24 -28.42 12.25
N HIS A 327 0.21 -28.14 10.95
CA HIS A 327 1.35 -28.34 10.04
C HIS A 327 2.01 -27.04 9.57
N LEU A 328 1.51 -25.87 9.98
CA LEU A 328 2.03 -24.58 9.53
C LEU A 328 3.43 -24.35 10.08
N LYS A 329 4.43 -24.30 9.19
CA LYS A 329 5.84 -24.11 9.51
C LYS A 329 6.33 -22.69 9.26
N ARG A 330 5.76 -22.00 8.26
CA ARG A 330 6.31 -20.72 7.79
C ARG A 330 5.26 -19.70 7.39
N ILE A 331 5.42 -18.47 7.88
CA ILE A 331 4.69 -17.28 7.42
C ILE A 331 5.72 -16.29 6.84
N ASN A 332 5.75 -16.14 5.52
CA ASN A 332 6.73 -15.28 4.83
C ASN A 332 6.40 -13.79 4.91
N GLY A 333 5.23 -13.44 5.39
CA GLY A 333 4.70 -12.09 5.54
C GLY A 333 4.21 -11.85 6.96
N LYS A 334 3.06 -11.19 7.10
CA LYS A 334 2.48 -10.86 8.40
C LYS A 334 1.48 -11.92 8.85
N LEU A 335 1.43 -12.15 10.15
CA LEU A 335 0.32 -12.79 10.84
C LEU A 335 -0.64 -11.69 11.34
N THR A 336 -1.92 -11.78 11.00
CA THR A 336 -2.96 -10.85 11.46
C THR A 336 -4.14 -11.63 12.00
N ASN A 337 -4.49 -11.41 13.26
CA ASN A 337 -5.52 -12.13 14.00
C ASN A 337 -6.00 -11.27 15.18
N ALA A 338 -7.25 -11.47 15.61
CA ALA A 338 -7.86 -10.71 16.71
C ALA A 338 -7.96 -11.53 18.02
N PHE A 339 -7.29 -12.67 18.09
CA PHE A 339 -7.38 -13.65 19.17
C PHE A 339 -6.05 -14.38 19.31
N ARG A 340 -5.78 -14.99 20.47
CA ARG A 340 -4.53 -15.74 20.70
C ARG A 340 -4.47 -16.99 19.84
N VAL A 341 -3.27 -17.33 19.36
CA VAL A 341 -3.04 -18.54 18.56
C VAL A 341 -2.13 -19.53 19.28
N ASN A 342 -2.24 -20.81 18.91
CA ASN A 342 -1.37 -21.88 19.37
C ASN A 342 -0.83 -22.65 18.15
N PHE A 343 0.27 -22.18 17.59
CA PHE A 343 0.89 -22.81 16.42
C PHE A 343 2.07 -23.66 16.84
N LYS A 344 1.80 -24.95 17.04
CA LYS A 344 2.76 -25.92 17.56
C LYS A 344 3.95 -26.18 16.64
N SER A 345 3.77 -25.98 15.33
CA SER A 345 4.77 -26.32 14.30
C SER A 345 5.39 -25.11 13.62
N LEU A 346 4.99 -23.89 13.99
CA LEU A 346 5.45 -22.67 13.32
C LEU A 346 6.90 -22.39 13.68
N GLU A 347 7.78 -22.39 12.69
CA GLU A 347 9.22 -22.20 12.87
C GLU A 347 9.69 -20.79 12.48
N TYR A 348 8.99 -20.13 11.56
CA TYR A 348 9.39 -18.81 11.05
C TYR A 348 8.20 -17.88 10.81
N VAL A 349 8.36 -16.62 11.22
CA VAL A 349 7.44 -15.51 10.88
C VAL A 349 8.24 -14.29 10.43
N ASN A 350 7.85 -13.69 9.31
CA ASN A 350 8.54 -12.48 8.84
C ASN A 350 8.18 -11.24 9.67
N TYR A 351 6.89 -10.98 9.93
CA TYR A 351 6.43 -9.86 10.77
C TYR A 351 5.60 -10.35 11.95
N TYR A 352 6.01 -10.00 13.17
CA TYR A 352 5.33 -10.40 14.40
C TYR A 352 5.32 -9.29 15.46
N GLY A 353 4.25 -9.19 16.26
CA GLY A 353 4.17 -8.28 17.41
C GLY A 353 2.95 -7.34 17.46
N ASP A 354 1.77 -7.79 17.03
CA ASP A 354 0.49 -7.09 17.30
C ASP A 354 0.06 -7.34 18.76
N GLU A 355 -0.36 -6.31 19.50
CA GLU A 355 -0.82 -6.46 20.89
C GLU A 355 -1.98 -7.48 21.04
N LYS A 356 -2.79 -7.64 19.99
CA LYS A 356 -3.88 -8.65 19.96
C LYS A 356 -3.36 -10.09 19.98
N GLN A 357 -2.08 -10.28 19.68
CA GLN A 357 -1.41 -11.59 19.68
C GLN A 357 -0.87 -11.95 21.06
N ASN A 358 -0.83 -11.01 22.02
CA ASN A 358 -0.22 -11.22 23.33
C ASN A 358 -0.75 -12.46 24.05
N GLY A 359 0.16 -13.36 24.37
CA GLY A 359 -0.11 -14.65 25.00
C GLY A 359 -0.32 -15.80 24.02
N SER A 360 0.07 -15.61 22.75
CA SER A 360 0.10 -16.68 21.76
C SER A 360 1.22 -17.69 22.07
N LYS A 361 0.98 -18.97 21.79
CA LYS A 361 1.92 -20.06 22.04
C LYS A 361 2.56 -20.51 20.73
N LEU A 362 3.85 -20.25 20.59
CA LEU A 362 4.64 -20.56 19.40
C LEU A 362 5.87 -21.42 19.78
N PRO A 363 5.68 -22.65 20.30
CA PRO A 363 6.75 -23.43 20.94
C PRO A 363 7.84 -23.90 19.99
N ALA A 364 7.57 -24.02 18.69
CA ALA A 364 8.54 -24.41 17.67
C ALA A 364 9.20 -23.22 16.96
N LEU A 365 8.91 -21.98 17.37
CA LEU A 365 9.41 -20.79 16.70
C LEU A 365 10.93 -20.70 16.83
N LYS A 366 11.61 -20.58 15.70
CA LYS A 366 13.08 -20.50 15.62
C LYS A 366 13.57 -19.12 15.20
N GLU A 367 12.79 -18.41 14.37
CA GLU A 367 13.21 -17.12 13.84
C GLU A 367 12.02 -16.18 13.60
N ILE A 368 12.22 -14.92 13.98
CA ILE A 368 11.37 -13.79 13.58
C ILE A 368 12.25 -12.80 12.81
N ASN A 369 11.85 -12.38 11.60
CA ASN A 369 12.67 -11.41 10.87
C ASN A 369 12.52 -9.98 11.42
N PHE A 370 11.28 -9.52 11.58
CA PHE A 370 10.93 -8.23 12.13
C PHE A 370 9.96 -8.40 13.30
N TYR A 371 10.44 -8.11 14.51
CA TYR A 371 9.69 -8.24 15.75
C TYR A 371 9.39 -6.87 16.33
N LEU A 372 8.12 -6.57 16.56
CA LEU A 372 7.71 -5.47 17.43
C LEU A 372 7.68 -6.02 18.85
N TYR A 373 8.54 -5.49 19.71
CA TYR A 373 8.74 -5.95 21.08
C TYR A 373 7.42 -5.98 21.86
N GLN A 374 7.12 -7.13 22.46
CA GLN A 374 6.05 -7.35 23.42
C GLN A 374 6.64 -7.83 24.74
N LYS A 375 6.26 -7.19 25.85
CA LYS A 375 6.86 -7.42 27.17
C LYS A 375 6.69 -8.86 27.68
N GLU A 376 5.58 -9.51 27.32
CA GLU A 376 5.19 -10.82 27.87
C GLU A 376 5.67 -12.02 27.04
N GLU A 377 6.19 -11.80 25.83
CA GLU A 377 6.43 -12.90 24.87
C GLU A 377 7.89 -13.35 24.75
N HIS A 378 8.84 -12.52 25.22
CA HIS A 378 10.27 -12.86 25.33
C HIS A 378 10.95 -13.40 24.04
N PHE A 379 10.47 -13.01 22.85
CA PHE A 379 11.00 -13.48 21.56
C PHE A 379 12.21 -12.71 21.02
N GLU A 380 12.78 -11.77 21.76
CA GLU A 380 13.89 -10.92 21.29
C GLU A 380 15.09 -11.73 20.79
N HIS A 381 15.38 -12.86 21.43
CA HIS A 381 16.50 -13.74 21.09
C HIS A 381 16.32 -14.48 19.76
N LEU A 382 15.08 -14.61 19.27
CA LEU A 382 14.74 -15.20 17.97
C LEU A 382 14.65 -14.15 16.87
N ALA A 383 14.65 -12.86 17.22
CA ALA A 383 14.39 -11.78 16.30
C ALA A 383 15.66 -11.24 15.63
N LYS A 384 15.67 -11.17 14.28
CA LYS A 384 16.74 -10.51 13.52
C LYS A 384 16.73 -9.00 13.71
N ASN A 385 15.54 -8.40 13.70
CA ASN A 385 15.34 -6.97 13.88
C ASN A 385 14.26 -6.72 14.91
N ILE A 386 14.61 -6.03 16.00
CA ILE A 386 13.68 -5.69 17.09
C ILE A 386 13.31 -4.22 16.99
N TYR A 387 12.03 -3.93 17.13
CA TYR A 387 11.47 -2.58 17.13
C TYR A 387 10.71 -2.33 18.42
N PHE A 388 10.74 -1.09 18.88
CA PHE A 388 10.08 -0.63 20.10
C PHE A 388 9.16 0.52 19.73
N LYS A 389 7.84 0.33 19.88
CA LYS A 389 6.85 1.40 19.69
C LYS A 389 6.86 2.27 20.93
N VAL A 390 7.52 3.42 20.86
CA VAL A 390 7.60 4.35 21.99
C VAL A 390 6.31 5.14 22.15
N ASN A 391 5.66 5.50 21.05
CA ASN A 391 4.32 6.08 21.02
C ASN A 391 3.68 5.83 19.64
N ASP A 392 2.49 6.36 19.39
CA ASP A 392 1.74 6.15 18.14
C ASP A 392 2.43 6.64 16.87
N ARG A 393 3.52 7.41 16.99
CA ARG A 393 4.26 7.96 15.85
C ARG A 393 5.74 7.67 15.87
N MET A 394 6.28 7.02 16.90
CA MET A 394 7.71 6.83 17.07
C MET A 394 8.06 5.38 17.35
N TYR A 395 8.92 4.83 16.50
CA TYR A 395 9.52 3.52 16.67
C TYR A 395 11.02 3.64 16.76
N LEU A 396 11.62 2.89 17.67
CA LEU A 396 13.06 2.77 17.81
C LEU A 396 13.50 1.34 17.48
N SER A 397 14.66 1.22 16.85
CA SER A 397 15.43 -0.01 16.74
C SER A 397 16.88 0.28 17.10
N LYS A 398 17.76 -0.73 17.08
CA LYS A 398 19.16 -0.67 17.53
C LYS A 398 19.88 0.63 17.16
N ASP A 399 19.70 1.08 15.93
CA ASP A 399 20.41 2.21 15.31
C ASP A 399 19.47 3.13 14.51
N LYS A 400 18.15 2.93 14.62
CA LYS A 400 17.14 3.60 13.79
C LYS A 400 16.05 4.25 14.62
N LEU A 401 15.68 5.46 14.23
CA LEU A 401 14.45 6.17 14.57
C LEU A 401 13.53 6.11 13.35
N ILE A 402 12.28 5.72 13.55
CA ILE A 402 11.25 5.75 12.51
C ILE A 402 10.07 6.55 13.02
N ILE A 403 9.64 7.54 12.23
CA ILE A 403 8.51 8.40 12.56
C ILE A 403 7.37 8.07 11.60
N SER A 404 6.37 7.33 12.06
CA SER A 404 5.24 6.91 11.25
C SER A 404 4.05 6.55 12.12
N GLY A 405 2.84 6.91 11.68
CA GLY A 405 1.57 6.45 12.26
C GLY A 405 0.99 5.21 11.56
N MET A 406 1.77 4.57 10.68
CA MET A 406 1.34 3.39 9.94
C MET A 406 1.43 2.12 10.81
N PRO A 407 0.70 1.04 10.46
CA PRO A 407 0.87 -0.26 11.08
C PRO A 407 2.31 -0.80 10.95
N PHE A 408 2.77 -1.54 11.95
CA PHE A 408 4.17 -1.97 12.10
C PHE A 408 4.79 -2.64 10.86
N ASN A 409 4.05 -3.51 10.18
CA ASN A 409 4.52 -4.20 8.98
C ASN A 409 4.85 -3.25 7.81
N TYR A 410 4.35 -2.01 7.84
CA TYR A 410 4.73 -0.95 6.89
C TYR A 410 5.85 -0.06 7.42
N VAL A 411 5.92 0.13 8.75
CA VAL A 411 6.92 0.99 9.42
C VAL A 411 8.34 0.56 9.08
N VAL A 412 8.61 -0.74 9.02
CA VAL A 412 9.95 -1.28 8.72
C VAL A 412 10.54 -0.83 7.38
N HIS A 413 9.70 -0.39 6.44
CA HIS A 413 10.07 0.06 5.10
C HIS A 413 9.98 1.59 4.93
N HIS A 414 9.62 2.32 5.99
CA HIS A 414 9.54 3.77 5.95
C HIS A 414 10.93 4.42 6.01
N GLN A 415 10.95 5.72 5.66
CA GLN A 415 12.07 6.60 5.93
C GLN A 415 12.49 6.44 7.39
N ASN A 416 13.76 6.12 7.60
CA ASN A 416 14.35 5.97 8.91
C ASN A 416 15.50 6.96 9.07
N TYR A 417 15.73 7.34 10.32
CA TYR A 417 16.73 8.30 10.76
C TYR A 417 17.69 7.61 11.73
N SER A 418 18.88 8.16 11.88
CA SER A 418 19.83 7.64 12.88
C SER A 418 19.40 8.03 14.30
N ILE A 419 19.87 7.27 15.30
CA ILE A 419 19.76 7.68 16.72
C ILE A 419 20.44 9.04 16.98
N ARG A 420 21.45 9.43 16.18
CA ARG A 420 22.00 10.79 16.22
C ARG A 420 20.93 11.85 15.94
N LYS A 421 20.08 11.66 14.94
CA LYS A 421 18.99 12.60 14.65
C LYS A 421 17.97 12.65 15.79
N LEU A 422 17.65 11.51 16.41
CA LEU A 422 16.82 11.47 17.61
C LEU A 422 17.41 12.34 18.74
N VAL A 423 18.69 12.18 19.05
CA VAL A 423 19.38 12.95 20.10
C VAL A 423 19.34 14.45 19.79
N ALA A 424 19.60 14.85 18.53
CA ALA A 424 19.52 16.25 18.12
C ALA A 424 18.11 16.84 18.36
N ILE A 425 17.05 16.05 18.14
CA ILE A 425 15.66 16.45 18.37
C ILE A 425 15.35 16.52 19.87
N LEU A 426 15.72 15.51 20.65
CA LEU A 426 15.49 15.48 22.11
C LEU A 426 16.09 16.71 22.81
N LYS A 427 17.27 17.15 22.34
CA LYS A 427 17.95 18.35 22.87
C LYS A 427 17.22 19.67 22.63
N LEU A 428 16.25 19.73 21.73
CA LEU A 428 15.41 20.92 21.57
C LEU A 428 14.60 21.21 22.85
N ARG A 429 14.24 20.14 23.58
CA ARG A 429 13.44 20.21 24.82
C ARG A 429 14.28 20.00 26.07
N HIS A 430 15.29 19.13 26.00
CA HIS A 430 16.02 18.64 27.18
C HIS A 430 17.42 19.21 27.23
N SER A 431 17.76 19.89 28.32
CA SER A 431 19.08 20.50 28.53
C SER A 431 20.19 19.49 28.79
N SER A 432 19.86 18.30 29.33
CA SER A 432 20.82 17.24 29.65
C SER A 432 20.17 15.86 29.48
N PHE A 433 21.00 14.81 29.39
CA PHE A 433 20.50 13.43 29.34
C PHE A 433 19.66 13.09 30.58
N GLN A 434 20.10 13.51 31.77
CA GLN A 434 19.34 13.33 33.01
C GLN A 434 17.98 14.05 32.97
N ASN A 435 17.91 15.23 32.34
CA ASN A 435 16.64 15.93 32.13
C ASN A 435 15.71 15.13 31.20
N PHE A 436 16.22 14.57 30.11
CA PHE A 436 15.46 13.67 29.23
C PHE A 436 14.92 12.45 29.98
N ILE A 437 15.78 11.76 30.74
CA ILE A 437 15.40 10.56 31.51
C ILE A 437 14.23 10.88 32.46
N THR A 438 14.40 11.89 33.31
CA THR A 438 13.43 12.21 34.38
C THR A 438 12.15 12.89 33.91
N ARG A 439 12.17 13.59 32.75
CA ARG A 439 11.01 14.37 32.26
C ARG A 439 10.23 13.67 31.16
N GLU A 440 10.86 12.80 30.39
CA GLU A 440 10.23 12.16 29.24
C GLU A 440 10.29 10.63 29.29
N TYR A 441 11.47 10.04 29.43
CA TYR A 441 11.57 8.57 29.42
C TYR A 441 10.77 7.92 30.56
N GLU A 442 11.04 8.30 31.81
CA GLU A 442 10.39 7.71 33.00
C GLU A 442 8.89 8.02 33.09
N ARG A 443 8.44 9.13 32.45
CA ARG A 443 7.07 9.64 32.59
C ARG A 443 6.16 9.33 31.42
N GLN A 444 6.70 9.24 30.21
CA GLN A 444 5.92 9.25 28.96
C GLN A 444 6.22 8.03 28.08
N TRP A 445 7.43 7.48 28.13
CA TRP A 445 7.79 6.32 27.31
C TRP A 445 7.38 5.02 28.01
N PRO A 446 6.94 3.99 27.26
CA PRO A 446 6.77 2.65 27.81
C PRO A 446 8.08 2.17 28.43
N GLN A 447 7.97 1.53 29.60
CA GLN A 447 9.12 0.94 30.28
C GLN A 447 9.43 -0.41 29.65
N PHE A 448 10.47 -0.44 28.80
CA PHE A 448 10.95 -1.65 28.14
C PHE A 448 12.00 -2.34 29.01
N ASP A 449 11.64 -3.47 29.59
CA ASP A 449 12.53 -4.26 30.44
C ASP A 449 13.28 -5.30 29.58
N THR A 450 14.28 -4.82 28.82
CA THR A 450 15.08 -5.69 27.97
C THR A 450 16.47 -5.10 27.70
N PRO A 451 17.55 -5.91 27.74
CA PRO A 451 18.91 -5.43 27.45
C PRO A 451 19.06 -4.80 26.06
N PHE A 452 18.18 -5.15 25.11
CA PHE A 452 18.17 -4.58 23.77
C PHE A 452 17.78 -3.11 23.78
N PHE A 453 16.81 -2.71 24.60
CA PHE A 453 16.41 -1.31 24.74
C PHE A 453 17.39 -0.53 25.60
N THR A 454 17.95 -1.16 26.64
CA THR A 454 19.04 -0.55 27.44
C THR A 454 20.20 -0.10 26.56
N LYS A 455 20.60 -0.91 25.58
CA LYS A 455 21.65 -0.53 24.59
C LYS A 455 21.27 0.69 23.75
N ILE A 456 20.00 0.90 23.45
CA ILE A 456 19.52 2.10 22.75
C ILE A 456 19.67 3.33 23.67
N LEU A 457 19.28 3.22 24.95
CA LEU A 457 19.43 4.29 25.93
C LEU A 457 20.91 4.64 26.19
N GLU A 458 21.78 3.66 26.38
CA GLU A 458 23.23 3.87 26.50
C GLU A 458 23.82 4.57 25.27
N ARG A 459 23.28 4.27 24.08
CA ARG A 459 23.70 4.93 22.85
C ARG A 459 23.24 6.39 22.79
N ILE A 460 22.01 6.68 23.22
CA ILE A 460 21.49 8.05 23.36
C ILE A 460 22.38 8.85 24.34
N GLU A 461 22.72 8.27 25.49
CA GLU A 461 23.60 8.88 26.49
C GLU A 461 24.98 9.20 25.91
N LYS A 462 25.64 8.23 25.30
CA LYS A 462 26.97 8.41 24.67
C LYS A 462 26.96 9.50 23.59
N LEU A 463 25.87 9.60 22.84
CA LEU A 463 25.72 10.61 21.80
C LEU A 463 25.34 11.98 22.36
N TRP A 464 24.87 12.07 23.60
CA TRP A 464 24.35 13.31 24.15
C TRP A 464 25.40 14.42 24.12
N ASN A 465 26.65 14.16 24.48
CA ASN A 465 27.69 15.19 24.45
C ASN A 465 28.32 15.39 23.05
N ALA A 466 28.09 14.47 22.11
CA ALA A 466 28.74 14.44 20.79
C ALA A 466 27.86 14.94 19.62
N VAL A 467 26.59 15.27 19.90
CA VAL A 467 25.59 15.67 18.91
C VAL A 467 25.10 17.08 19.25
N GLU A 468 25.12 17.97 18.27
CA GLU A 468 24.53 19.30 18.42
C GLU A 468 23.01 19.24 18.36
N THR A 469 22.35 20.22 18.99
CA THR A 469 20.90 20.37 18.92
C THR A 469 20.46 20.60 17.47
N LEU A 470 19.30 20.06 17.10
CA LEU A 470 18.73 20.27 15.77
C LEU A 470 18.57 21.77 15.50
N ARG A 471 19.09 22.24 14.37
CA ARG A 471 18.87 23.60 13.89
C ARG A 471 17.43 23.76 13.39
N LEU A 472 16.79 24.89 13.69
CA LEU A 472 15.39 25.11 13.31
C LEU A 472 15.23 25.26 11.80
N GLU A 473 16.24 25.75 11.10
CA GLU A 473 16.31 25.82 9.64
C GLU A 473 16.12 24.42 9.04
N GLU A 474 16.82 23.40 9.56
CA GLU A 474 16.70 22.01 9.10
C GLU A 474 15.29 21.44 9.29
N LEU A 475 14.57 21.92 10.31
CA LEU A 475 13.19 21.54 10.54
C LEU A 475 12.29 22.11 9.43
N PHE A 476 12.40 23.39 9.13
CA PHE A 476 11.55 24.06 8.14
C PHE A 476 11.85 23.59 6.70
N GLU A 477 13.11 23.26 6.41
CA GLU A 477 13.56 22.77 5.09
C GLU A 477 13.26 21.28 4.84
N SER A 478 12.90 20.52 5.89
CA SER A 478 12.60 19.09 5.75
C SER A 478 11.36 18.84 4.89
N ASN A 479 11.53 18.05 3.83
CA ASN A 479 10.43 17.55 3.01
C ASN A 479 9.58 16.47 3.72
N ASP A 480 10.09 15.86 4.80
CA ASP A 480 9.33 14.88 5.59
C ASP A 480 8.40 15.60 6.56
N ARG A 481 7.09 15.57 6.23
CA ARG A 481 6.02 16.11 7.07
C ARG A 481 5.92 15.43 8.44
N ASN A 482 6.14 14.13 8.53
CA ASN A 482 6.05 13.40 9.80
C ASN A 482 7.19 13.81 10.73
N LEU A 483 8.41 13.92 10.20
CA LEU A 483 9.54 14.47 10.94
C LEU A 483 9.25 15.88 11.45
N ARG A 484 8.71 16.76 10.58
CA ARG A 484 8.38 18.14 10.98
C ARG A 484 7.39 18.20 12.14
N LEU A 485 6.27 17.50 12.01
CA LEU A 485 5.24 17.43 13.06
C LEU A 485 5.80 16.86 14.36
N PHE A 486 6.65 15.84 14.27
CA PHE A 486 7.30 15.26 15.45
C PHE A 486 8.21 16.27 16.13
N CYS A 487 9.09 16.95 15.40
CA CYS A 487 10.00 17.95 15.95
C CYS A 487 9.28 19.17 16.55
N PHE A 488 8.12 19.59 16.01
CA PHE A 488 7.35 20.69 16.61
C PHE A 488 6.91 20.40 18.05
N ASN A 489 6.77 19.13 18.43
CA ASN A 489 6.53 18.79 19.83
C ASN A 489 7.74 19.14 20.73
N TYR A 490 8.97 19.15 20.20
CA TYR A 490 10.20 19.34 20.98
C TYR A 490 10.75 20.76 20.98
N VAL A 491 10.51 21.58 19.95
CA VAL A 491 11.09 22.94 19.84
C VAL A 491 10.67 23.87 21.00
N GLY A 492 9.43 23.73 21.47
CA GLY A 492 8.82 24.69 22.40
C GLY A 492 8.36 25.96 21.67
N VAL A 493 7.17 26.46 22.04
CA VAL A 493 6.51 27.54 21.29
C VAL A 493 7.28 28.86 21.34
N GLY A 494 7.90 29.24 22.46
CA GLY A 494 8.71 30.46 22.54
C GLY A 494 9.93 30.45 21.64
N ASN A 495 10.67 29.34 21.59
CA ASN A 495 11.82 29.18 20.68
C ASN A 495 11.38 29.26 19.21
N LEU A 496 10.23 28.66 18.89
CA LEU A 496 9.62 28.73 17.56
C LEU A 496 9.28 30.18 17.19
N MET A 497 8.61 30.91 18.08
CA MET A 497 8.20 32.30 17.83
C MET A 497 9.40 33.24 17.70
N ASN A 498 10.45 33.02 18.49
CA ASN A 498 11.71 33.75 18.37
C ASN A 498 12.37 33.51 17.00
N TYR A 499 12.43 32.27 16.54
CA TYR A 499 12.97 31.93 15.22
C TYR A 499 12.16 32.54 14.07
N LEU A 500 10.84 32.56 14.20
CA LEU A 500 9.95 33.22 13.25
C LEU A 500 10.09 34.75 13.27
N ASN A 501 10.87 35.31 14.21
CA ASN A 501 10.97 36.73 14.51
C ASN A 501 9.59 37.35 14.68
N ALA A 502 8.76 36.74 15.55
CA ALA A 502 7.47 37.31 15.90
C ALA A 502 7.66 38.73 16.47
N GLU A 503 6.99 39.71 15.88
CA GLU A 503 7.08 41.12 16.30
C GLU A 503 5.94 41.44 17.26
N LYS A 504 6.28 41.88 18.48
CA LYS A 504 5.28 42.35 19.45
C LYS A 504 4.69 43.67 18.96
N ILE A 505 3.38 43.74 18.81
CA ILE A 505 2.66 44.91 18.29
C ILE A 505 1.79 45.61 19.33
N ASN A 506 1.40 44.92 20.40
CA ASN A 506 0.64 45.50 21.50
C ASN A 506 0.85 44.64 22.77
N GLU A 507 0.66 45.26 23.94
CA GLU A 507 0.75 44.63 25.25
C GLU A 507 -0.28 45.31 26.16
N GLU A 508 -1.05 44.52 26.90
CA GLU A 508 -2.08 45.00 27.80
C GLU A 508 -2.08 44.20 29.10
N GLU A 509 -2.50 44.84 30.18
CA GLU A 509 -2.65 44.25 31.49
C GLU A 509 -4.09 44.43 32.01
N ILE A 510 -4.57 43.45 32.78
CA ILE A 510 -5.90 43.52 33.41
C ILE A 510 -5.86 42.87 34.79
N ASP A 511 -6.45 43.55 35.78
CA ASP A 511 -6.60 43.03 37.13
C ASP A 511 -7.83 42.14 37.23
N LEU A 512 -7.63 40.92 37.73
CA LEU A 512 -8.68 39.92 37.91
C LEU A 512 -8.71 39.41 39.35
N HIS A 513 -9.92 39.07 39.80
CA HIS A 513 -10.18 38.49 41.12
C HIS A 513 -10.06 36.97 41.01
N TYR A 514 -8.98 36.42 41.54
CA TYR A 514 -8.71 34.99 41.59
C TYR A 514 -9.34 34.37 42.82
N ASN A 515 -9.95 33.20 42.63
CA ASN A 515 -10.38 32.35 43.72
C ASN A 515 -9.22 31.42 44.11
N GLU A 516 -8.87 31.44 45.39
CA GLU A 516 -7.92 30.53 46.01
C GLU A 516 -8.67 29.66 47.02
N TYR A 517 -8.31 28.39 47.11
CA TYR A 517 -8.94 27.44 48.02
C TYR A 517 -7.92 26.95 49.02
N ASP A 518 -8.25 27.04 50.31
CA ASP A 518 -7.41 26.45 51.35
C ASP A 518 -7.54 24.91 51.37
N HIS A 519 -6.72 24.26 52.22
CA HIS A 519 -6.73 22.80 52.40
C HIS A 519 -8.06 22.23 52.91
N ASN A 520 -8.97 23.08 53.41
CA ASN A 520 -10.32 22.72 53.86
C ASN A 520 -11.41 23.07 52.82
N GLY A 521 -11.02 23.61 51.66
CA GLY A 521 -11.93 24.02 50.59
C GLY A 521 -12.59 25.39 50.81
N ASN A 522 -12.12 26.19 51.77
CA ASN A 522 -12.63 27.55 51.94
C ASN A 522 -12.10 28.47 50.84
N LYS A 523 -12.99 29.28 50.27
CA LYS A 523 -12.71 30.19 49.15
C LYS A 523 -12.23 31.56 49.67
N THR A 524 -11.07 32.00 49.23
CA THR A 524 -10.56 33.37 49.41
C THR A 524 -10.34 34.04 48.06
N GLN A 525 -10.57 35.35 47.97
CA GLN A 525 -10.32 36.13 46.76
C GLN A 525 -9.03 36.93 46.86
N ILE A 526 -8.20 36.82 45.83
CA ILE A 526 -6.94 37.57 45.71
C ILE A 526 -6.90 38.28 44.36
N ASN A 527 -6.33 39.48 44.30
CA ASN A 527 -6.17 40.21 43.04
C ASN A 527 -4.85 39.85 42.38
N LYS A 528 -4.90 39.54 41.09
CA LYS A 528 -3.71 39.33 40.25
C LYS A 528 -3.87 40.06 38.92
N THR A 529 -2.76 40.64 38.48
CA THR A 529 -2.64 41.27 37.17
C THR A 529 -2.26 40.22 36.13
N ASN A 530 -3.08 40.07 35.09
CA ASN A 530 -2.78 39.25 33.94
C ASN A 530 -2.26 40.11 32.80
N ARG A 531 -1.15 39.67 32.19
CA ARG A 531 -0.55 40.33 31.02
C ARG A 531 -0.80 39.52 29.75
N TYR A 532 -1.13 40.23 28.68
CA TYR A 532 -1.32 39.68 27.33
C TYR A 532 -0.46 40.46 26.34
N GLU A 533 0.29 39.75 25.51
CA GLU A 533 1.13 40.35 24.47
C GLU A 533 0.64 39.89 23.10
N LEU A 534 0.38 40.81 22.18
CA LEU A 534 -0.04 40.50 20.82
C LEU A 534 1.14 40.60 19.86
N TYR A 535 1.30 39.59 19.02
CA TYR A 535 2.38 39.48 18.06
C TYR A 535 1.85 39.33 16.63
N LYS A 536 2.63 39.80 15.66
CA LYS A 536 2.45 39.50 14.23
C LYS A 536 3.65 38.71 13.69
N ILE A 537 3.39 37.79 12.77
CA ILE A 537 4.37 36.92 12.13
C ILE A 537 4.15 36.97 10.61
N GLU A 538 5.21 37.14 9.84
CA GLU A 538 5.12 37.14 8.37
C GLU A 538 4.80 35.74 7.84
N ASN A 539 3.73 35.61 7.05
CA ASN A 539 3.20 34.33 6.59
C ASN A 539 4.20 33.53 5.74
N ARG A 540 5.10 34.21 5.03
CA ARG A 540 6.18 33.57 4.28
C ARG A 540 7.10 32.72 5.18
N LYS A 541 7.34 33.15 6.43
CA LYS A 541 8.17 32.41 7.40
C LYS A 541 7.48 31.15 7.93
N LEU A 542 6.15 31.12 7.89
CA LEU A 542 5.33 29.95 8.20
C LEU A 542 5.18 29.01 6.99
N GLY A 543 5.73 29.37 5.83
CA GLY A 543 5.53 28.64 4.57
C GLY A 543 4.12 28.81 3.98
N ILE A 544 3.39 29.86 4.38
CA ILE A 544 2.05 30.17 3.86
C ILE A 544 2.21 31.18 2.71
N ASN A 545 1.84 30.77 1.51
CA ASN A 545 1.82 31.64 0.34
C ASN A 545 0.56 32.49 0.35
N THR A 546 0.72 33.81 0.31
CA THR A 546 -0.38 34.77 0.35
C THR A 546 -0.40 35.61 -0.92
N TRP A 547 -1.58 35.78 -1.50
CA TRP A 547 -1.77 36.51 -2.77
C TRP A 547 -2.18 37.96 -2.56
N ARG A 548 -2.72 38.28 -1.39
CA ARG A 548 -3.19 39.62 -1.01
C ARG A 548 -2.29 40.19 0.07
N GLU A 549 -2.03 41.48 -0.01
CA GLU A 549 -1.21 42.19 0.97
C GLU A 549 -1.87 42.23 2.36
N ALA A 550 -3.20 42.22 2.42
CA ALA A 550 -3.96 42.08 3.67
C ALA A 550 -3.62 40.78 4.42
N ASP A 551 -3.29 39.70 3.69
CA ASP A 551 -2.97 38.39 4.27
C ASP A 551 -1.46 38.24 4.54
N LYS A 552 -0.67 39.32 4.58
CA LYS A 552 0.79 39.23 4.74
C LYS A 552 1.22 38.65 6.11
N TYR A 553 0.38 38.80 7.14
CA TYR A 553 0.73 38.44 8.52
C TYR A 553 -0.29 37.48 9.15
N SER A 554 0.21 36.58 9.99
CA SER A 554 -0.58 35.86 11.00
C SER A 554 -0.38 36.52 12.37
N TYR A 555 -1.39 36.44 13.24
CA TYR A 555 -1.37 37.09 14.54
C TYR A 555 -1.52 36.06 15.65
N ALA A 556 -0.81 36.26 16.76
CA ALA A 556 -0.92 35.40 17.93
C ALA A 556 -0.87 36.21 19.22
N VAL A 557 -1.71 35.86 20.18
CA VAL A 557 -1.66 36.41 21.54
C VAL A 557 -0.88 35.45 22.44
N LYS A 558 0.10 36.01 23.15
CA LYS A 558 0.90 35.35 24.16
C LYS A 558 0.32 35.66 25.55
N CYS A 559 0.17 34.63 26.36
CA CYS A 559 -0.30 34.73 27.75
C CYS A 559 0.40 33.70 28.65
N TRP A 560 0.17 33.79 29.95
CA TRP A 560 0.77 32.88 30.94
C TRP A 560 -0.30 32.19 31.76
N CYS A 561 -0.06 30.91 32.06
CA CYS A 561 -0.87 30.19 33.03
C CYS A 561 -0.61 30.77 34.43
N PRO A 562 -1.63 31.25 35.14
CA PRO A 562 -1.44 31.88 36.46
C PRO A 562 -0.86 30.92 37.51
N SER A 563 -1.26 29.65 37.49
CA SER A 563 -0.80 28.63 38.44
C SER A 563 0.57 28.06 38.11
N THR A 564 0.88 27.83 36.83
CA THR A 564 2.13 27.15 36.41
C THR A 564 3.20 28.10 35.86
N LYS A 565 2.85 29.36 35.61
CA LYS A 565 3.67 30.38 34.92
C LYS A 565 4.15 29.95 33.53
N LYS A 566 3.62 28.87 32.96
CA LYS A 566 3.94 28.43 31.60
C LYS A 566 3.39 29.44 30.60
N GLU A 567 4.18 29.72 29.57
CA GLU A 567 3.73 30.54 28.46
C GLU A 567 2.84 29.74 27.50
N HIS A 568 1.87 30.43 26.93
CA HIS A 568 0.95 29.93 25.92
C HIS A 568 0.84 30.95 24.78
N TRP A 569 0.64 30.45 23.57
CA TRP A 569 0.43 31.26 22.38
C TRP A 569 -0.81 30.76 21.65
N LEU A 570 -1.70 31.67 21.29
CA LEU A 570 -2.98 31.36 20.63
C LEU A 570 -3.06 32.15 19.35
N TRP A 571 -3.37 31.49 18.24
CA TRP A 571 -3.58 32.16 16.95
C TRP A 571 -4.85 32.99 16.97
N VAL A 572 -4.79 34.17 16.35
CA VAL A 572 -5.86 35.17 16.36
C VAL A 572 -6.10 35.65 14.93
N GLU A 573 -7.36 35.85 14.56
CA GLU A 573 -7.73 36.41 13.26
C GLU A 573 -7.37 37.90 13.18
N GLN A 574 -6.98 38.35 11.99
CA GLN A 574 -6.53 39.73 11.75
C GLN A 574 -7.51 40.80 12.24
N GLN A 575 -8.82 40.57 12.13
CA GLN A 575 -9.84 41.53 12.58
C GLN A 575 -9.81 41.80 14.09
N TYR A 576 -9.19 40.92 14.88
CA TYR A 576 -9.03 41.08 16.34
C TYR A 576 -7.61 41.50 16.72
N SER A 577 -6.74 41.83 15.77
CA SER A 577 -5.34 42.18 16.03
C SER A 577 -5.13 43.64 16.46
N GLY A 578 -6.18 44.37 16.80
CA GLY A 578 -6.09 45.78 17.20
C GLY A 578 -5.61 45.98 18.63
N ASN A 579 -5.85 45.01 19.52
CA ASN A 579 -5.55 45.10 20.95
C ASN A 579 -5.44 43.69 21.57
N ALA A 580 -4.54 43.49 22.54
CA ALA A 580 -4.26 42.18 23.13
C ALA A 580 -5.44 41.64 23.97
N LEU A 581 -6.23 42.51 24.62
CA LEU A 581 -7.44 42.12 25.34
C LEU A 581 -8.55 41.68 24.36
N ILE A 582 -8.70 42.38 23.23
CA ILE A 582 -9.62 41.96 22.15
C ILE A 582 -9.18 40.61 21.59
N ALA A 583 -7.88 40.45 21.35
CA ALA A 583 -7.29 39.25 20.80
C ALA A 583 -7.53 38.03 21.69
N ILE A 584 -7.25 38.10 23.01
CA ILE A 584 -7.52 36.99 23.92
C ILE A 584 -9.01 36.69 24.06
N ALA A 585 -9.87 37.70 24.18
CA ALA A 585 -11.31 37.50 24.26
C ALA A 585 -11.86 36.79 23.01
N SER A 586 -11.31 37.11 21.83
CA SER A 586 -11.71 36.51 20.55
C SER A 586 -11.40 35.01 20.43
N THR A 587 -10.51 34.48 21.28
CA THR A 587 -10.22 33.04 21.32
C THR A 587 -11.37 32.22 21.92
N PHE A 588 -12.33 32.88 22.57
CA PHE A 588 -13.59 32.28 23.01
C PHE A 588 -14.69 32.55 22.01
N ARG A 589 -15.27 31.47 21.46
CA ARG A 589 -16.40 31.52 20.52
C ARG A 589 -17.59 30.76 21.06
N ILE A 590 -18.72 31.45 21.18
CA ILE A 590 -19.95 30.90 21.72
C ILE A 590 -21.11 31.28 20.81
N HIS A 591 -22.10 30.40 20.68
CA HIS A 591 -23.34 30.70 19.95
C HIS A 591 -24.03 31.89 20.60
N GLU A 592 -24.45 32.87 19.80
CA GLU A 592 -25.00 34.14 20.30
C GLU A 592 -26.16 33.97 21.29
N ASN A 593 -27.02 32.97 21.07
CA ASN A 593 -28.17 32.71 21.91
C ASN A 593 -27.82 32.16 23.31
N ILE A 594 -26.59 31.70 23.51
CA ILE A 594 -26.11 31.16 24.79
C ILE A 594 -25.57 32.29 25.67
N ILE A 595 -24.97 33.32 25.08
CA ILE A 595 -24.23 34.37 25.80
C ILE A 595 -25.02 35.01 26.95
N PRO A 596 -26.32 35.35 26.81
CA PRO A 596 -27.10 35.93 27.90
C PRO A 596 -27.35 35.00 29.09
N TYR A 597 -27.07 33.70 28.97
CA TYR A 597 -27.33 32.68 29.98
C TYR A 597 -26.04 32.08 30.54
N ILE A 598 -24.87 32.67 30.22
CA ILE A 598 -23.59 32.22 30.76
C ILE A 598 -23.50 32.71 32.21
N ARG A 599 -23.37 31.76 33.13
CA ARG A 599 -23.09 32.01 34.54
C ARG A 599 -21.64 32.43 34.74
N CYS A 600 -20.71 31.64 34.19
CA CYS A 600 -19.29 31.97 34.16
C CYS A 600 -18.53 31.18 33.09
N LEU A 601 -17.31 31.64 32.80
CA LEU A 601 -16.33 31.00 31.94
C LEU A 601 -15.16 30.55 32.82
N LYS A 602 -14.80 29.27 32.76
CA LYS A 602 -13.63 28.74 33.46
C LYS A 602 -12.60 28.28 32.45
N ARG A 603 -11.33 28.58 32.72
CA ARG A 603 -10.21 28.15 31.87
C ARG A 603 -9.24 27.30 32.68
N GLN A 604 -9.08 26.05 32.28
CA GLN A 604 -8.17 25.10 32.89
C GLN A 604 -7.25 24.49 31.84
N GLY A 605 -6.07 25.08 31.66
CA GLY A 605 -5.15 24.72 30.58
C GLY A 605 -5.77 24.97 29.21
N ASP A 606 -5.91 23.90 28.42
CA ASP A 606 -6.52 23.92 27.07
C ASP A 606 -8.04 23.69 27.10
N LEU A 607 -8.61 23.38 28.27
CA LEU A 607 -10.05 23.20 28.45
C LEU A 607 -10.72 24.53 28.81
N LEU A 608 -11.81 24.82 28.10
CA LEU A 608 -12.67 25.95 28.34
C LEU A 608 -14.05 25.42 28.73
N ILE A 609 -14.54 25.84 29.88
CA ILE A 609 -15.85 25.43 30.41
C ILE A 609 -16.74 26.66 30.42
N CYS A 610 -17.86 26.56 29.70
CA CYS A 610 -18.92 27.56 29.71
C CYS A 610 -20.06 27.02 30.58
N GLU A 611 -20.25 27.63 31.74
CA GLU A 611 -21.26 27.21 32.70
C GLU A 611 -22.51 28.06 32.50
N LEU A 612 -23.67 27.42 32.37
CA LEU A 612 -24.92 28.11 32.07
C LEU A 612 -25.82 28.20 33.30
N GLU A 613 -26.59 29.28 33.41
CA GLU A 613 -27.61 29.45 34.44
C GLU A 613 -28.78 28.47 34.27
N LYS A 614 -29.03 28.02 33.03
CA LYS A 614 -30.05 27.05 32.67
C LYS A 614 -29.67 26.33 31.39
N GLU A 615 -30.33 25.21 31.13
CA GLU A 615 -30.14 24.46 29.89
C GLU A 615 -30.66 25.26 28.68
N VAL A 616 -29.79 25.46 27.68
CA VAL A 616 -30.10 26.19 26.45
C VAL A 616 -29.50 25.44 25.27
N ILE A 617 -30.34 25.13 24.28
CA ILE A 617 -29.88 24.48 23.04
C ILE A 617 -29.12 25.52 22.18
N PRO A 618 -27.86 25.27 21.80
CA PRO A 618 -27.09 26.14 20.92
C PRO A 618 -27.79 26.37 19.57
N ARG A 619 -27.90 27.63 19.12
CA ARG A 619 -28.47 28.00 17.81
C ARG A 619 -27.74 29.22 17.22
N GLY A 620 -27.67 29.31 15.89
CA GLY A 620 -27.01 30.42 15.18
C GLY A 620 -25.52 30.18 14.94
N PHE A 621 -24.79 31.24 14.57
CA PHE A 621 -23.35 31.16 14.35
C PHE A 621 -22.57 31.46 15.64
N PRO A 622 -21.51 30.70 15.96
CA PRO A 622 -20.59 31.08 17.01
C PRO A 622 -19.89 32.40 16.67
N ARG A 623 -19.89 33.35 17.60
CA ARG A 623 -19.10 34.59 17.49
C ARG A 623 -18.07 34.68 18.61
N ALA A 624 -17.03 35.45 18.35
CA ALA A 624 -16.07 35.83 19.39
C ALA A 624 -16.76 36.66 20.48
N LEU A 625 -16.35 36.45 21.73
CA LEU A 625 -16.77 37.29 22.83
C LEU A 625 -16.10 38.67 22.74
N THR A 626 -16.82 39.69 23.16
CA THR A 626 -16.25 41.01 23.42
C THR A 626 -15.35 40.95 24.65
N VAL A 627 -14.46 41.94 24.81
CA VAL A 627 -13.60 42.08 26.00
C VAL A 627 -14.43 42.08 27.28
N GLN A 628 -15.54 42.82 27.28
CA GLN A 628 -16.42 42.96 28.43
C GLN A 628 -17.16 41.66 28.75
N GLU A 629 -17.70 40.96 27.74
CA GLU A 629 -18.32 39.64 27.95
C GLU A 629 -17.31 38.63 28.49
N TYR A 630 -16.10 38.58 27.93
CA TYR A 630 -15.09 37.61 28.34
C TYR A 630 -14.66 37.83 29.79
N PHE A 631 -14.16 39.02 30.14
CA PHE A 631 -13.56 39.25 31.45
C PHE A 631 -14.59 39.39 32.59
N ASN A 632 -15.82 39.84 32.31
CA ASN A 632 -16.86 39.89 33.35
C ASN A 632 -17.39 38.49 33.70
N LEU A 633 -17.35 37.55 32.75
CA LEU A 633 -17.80 36.18 32.95
C LEU A 633 -16.65 35.25 33.38
N LEU A 634 -15.39 35.66 33.21
CA LEU A 634 -14.23 34.84 33.49
C LEU A 634 -14.05 34.61 34.99
N GLU A 635 -14.22 33.36 35.42
CA GLU A 635 -13.86 32.89 36.75
C GLU A 635 -12.46 32.24 36.67
N VAL A 636 -11.52 32.82 37.42
CA VAL A 636 -10.13 32.36 37.48
C VAL A 636 -9.82 31.78 38.84
N GLU A 637 -9.15 30.63 38.85
CA GLU A 637 -8.75 29.89 40.04
C GLU A 637 -7.21 29.75 40.06
N THR A 638 -6.61 29.69 41.25
CA THR A 638 -5.16 29.47 41.39
C THR A 638 -4.84 28.04 41.76
#